data_AF-A0A182NKP6-F1
#
_entry.id   AF-A0A182NKP6-F1
#
_cell.length_a   1.000
_cell.length_b   1.000
_cell.length_c   1.000
_cell.angle_alpha   90.00
_cell.angle_beta   90.00
_cell.angle_gamma   90.00
#
_symmetry.space_group_name_H-M   'P 1'
#
loop_
_entity.id
_entity.type
_entity.pdbx_description
1 polymer ?
#
loop_
_entity_poly.entity_id
_entity_poly.type
_entity_poly.pdbx_seq_one_letter_code
_entity_poly.pdbx_strand_id
1 'polypeptide(L)'
;MGVSIVALCVFSLLQLSAADPRPEFALAAPVPNTGRVGEAASEANAIISVVKQSTVGFTIRSELPLLPKVLTVVRNVANEFQTRGTAIITTLTALAGDSSGDVAGKFGEAQAAVDSAIAFAGSTLPGMTQPLVPLIGTPLVDKFDDSLQHIGKALQALKVSLDEMKIGAQNAVAEAGGSAAVPPATITKLLGRAMINRLIIALHLLRATVPVLKYTVDSTIEGLTIADQYMLGLANKVDAVIGEKSGLAADLDAIAQALLSTITGKMATVGTDLTKIVADYAALTNVATAGSAANLGTVLGLFPANLAELAAKNPNLAAVLGSLKEALMDVYDVAGQLYFIYDSELVNTLISRLVANDKFSQYCFYKYEAYLYVLLDTVTLEAKDCIDQEVRRMEYYRKTVELMLALLFYDFEDIAGDLTVCNTISDPTNLEECTTALLAIYTKLEEAFGDMFTLGYNTVSHEVTASRNRLKICMNISQSELAYTEIPLLIQKINALPIMSSGKVSQAVLNAQTVLLAVDDNTPFKADANYAALQQLADIMVGVATVTVKVGNELIPLVSSLVTDASGDVPGAFATVFSKITAVKATIAEKVPIANEAIKAVFKTRFNSVGLDYIPDQLTDGFDRIVTGLDDLTVQLQALKGAIAAAITEAGAPGAVTNTVLKKYVKPAFIYNVVFAVNQLKAYTPVVKYTIDSTLENINLADDYLVLLYKAAGASTTTNAALVASVKTVTDGIQSVVKQHLNQYTDEYGSLKTQAGALTAIPTTPDISKMNAALDSFSATFGTLQSTRYPALATQMQTLLDTMSAALSAGSTPGQISSSLLDSLILTVIENGKFAQFCFNKYLGLVFGFLTSLSDSAGLCFDKEVRRLQFLQDSIPNFGDMLPFDYELTLVELTICDQITTKAKLDECVLVISGFYGELANQFSLKIQYLFELIEAETVASANRFLICMELMKIDLVEYSDTMLTDEIRQCAAGGPTADD
;
A
#
# COMPACT_ATOMS: atom_id res chain seq x y z
N MET A 1 -49.75 -18.76 -25.99
CA MET A 1 -50.31 -17.90 -24.93
C MET A 1 -49.82 -16.49 -25.20
N GLY A 2 -50.68 -15.68 -25.82
CA GLY A 2 -50.34 -14.34 -26.28
C GLY A 2 -50.47 -13.34 -25.15
N VAL A 3 -49.37 -12.72 -24.76
CA VAL A 3 -49.37 -11.51 -23.94
C VAL A 3 -49.69 -10.35 -24.89
N SER A 4 -50.82 -9.68 -24.67
CA SER A 4 -51.29 -8.55 -25.47
C SER A 4 -50.28 -7.40 -25.43
N ILE A 5 -50.08 -6.69 -26.56
CA ILE A 5 -49.30 -5.44 -26.66
C ILE A 5 -49.78 -4.41 -25.61
N VAL A 6 -51.05 -4.46 -25.21
CA VAL A 6 -51.60 -3.64 -24.12
C VAL A 6 -50.95 -3.98 -22.78
N ALA A 7 -50.63 -5.25 -22.50
CA ALA A 7 -49.91 -5.63 -21.30
C ALA A 7 -48.44 -5.18 -21.33
N LEU A 8 -47.78 -5.12 -22.50
CA LEU A 8 -46.42 -4.58 -22.62
C LEU A 8 -46.39 -3.05 -22.46
N CYS A 9 -47.39 -2.33 -22.99
CA CYS A 9 -47.56 -0.88 -22.77
C CYS A 9 -47.93 -0.56 -21.32
N VAL A 10 -48.76 -1.39 -20.67
CA VAL A 10 -49.09 -1.25 -19.25
C VAL A 10 -47.92 -1.63 -18.36
N PHE A 11 -47.07 -2.61 -18.73
CA PHE A 11 -45.83 -2.90 -18.00
C PHE A 11 -44.76 -1.81 -18.17
N SER A 12 -44.70 -1.12 -19.31
CA SER A 12 -43.81 0.04 -19.50
C SER A 12 -44.34 1.32 -18.83
N LEU A 13 -45.66 1.51 -18.75
CA LEU A 13 -46.30 2.53 -17.91
C LEU A 13 -46.23 2.21 -16.41
N LEU A 14 -46.22 0.91 -16.03
CA LEU A 14 -46.00 0.45 -14.65
C LEU A 14 -44.54 0.52 -14.22
N GLN A 15 -43.58 0.46 -15.15
CA GLN A 15 -42.17 0.75 -14.85
C GLN A 15 -41.90 2.25 -14.66
N LEU A 16 -42.78 3.12 -15.16
CA LEU A 16 -42.85 4.54 -14.77
C LEU A 16 -43.55 4.77 -13.42
N SER A 17 -44.18 3.75 -12.84
CA SER A 17 -44.82 3.78 -11.52
C SER A 17 -44.26 2.76 -10.53
N ALA A 18 -43.11 2.15 -10.83
CA ALA A 18 -42.27 1.51 -9.83
C ALA A 18 -41.84 2.63 -8.86
N ALA A 19 -42.57 2.69 -7.74
CA ALA A 19 -42.35 3.62 -6.67
C ALA A 19 -40.95 3.37 -6.10
N ASP A 20 -39.98 4.14 -6.60
CA ASP A 20 -38.79 4.49 -5.85
C ASP A 20 -39.29 5.03 -4.49
N PRO A 21 -38.84 4.50 -3.34
CA PRO A 21 -39.36 4.89 -2.02
C PRO A 21 -39.22 6.39 -1.86
N ARG A 22 -40.32 7.16 -1.99
CA ARG A 22 -40.31 8.60 -2.25
C ARG A 22 -39.79 9.38 -1.03
N PRO A 23 -38.52 9.83 -1.04
CA PRO A 23 -37.91 10.66 -0.01
C PRO A 23 -38.33 12.13 -0.29
N GLU A 24 -38.74 12.93 0.71
CA GLU A 24 -39.31 14.27 0.48
C GLU A 24 -38.61 15.42 1.22
N PHE A 25 -37.37 15.27 1.71
CA PHE A 25 -36.62 16.34 2.39
C PHE A 25 -37.45 17.03 3.49
N ALA A 26 -38.20 16.24 4.24
CA ALA A 26 -39.16 16.65 5.26
C ALA A 26 -40.37 17.47 4.77
N LEU A 27 -40.66 17.49 3.47
CA LEU A 27 -41.93 17.95 2.90
C LEU A 27 -42.91 16.77 2.77
N ALA A 28 -44.22 17.04 2.70
CA ALA A 28 -45.22 16.00 2.43
C ALA A 28 -45.66 15.96 0.95
N ALA A 29 -44.88 16.60 0.07
CA ALA A 29 -45.03 16.45 -1.36
C ALA A 29 -43.68 16.15 -2.07
N PRO A 30 -43.70 15.46 -3.23
CA PRO A 30 -42.50 14.87 -3.80
C PRO A 30 -41.50 15.92 -4.28
N VAL A 31 -40.23 15.76 -3.87
CA VAL A 31 -39.11 16.54 -4.39
C VAL A 31 -38.44 15.75 -5.54
N PRO A 32 -38.26 16.33 -6.73
CA PRO A 32 -37.62 15.63 -7.86
C PRO A 32 -36.18 15.20 -7.56
N ASN A 33 -35.69 14.11 -8.15
CA ASN A 33 -34.28 13.66 -8.11
C ASN A 33 -33.71 13.27 -6.74
N THR A 34 -34.55 13.00 -5.74
CA THR A 34 -34.15 12.53 -4.40
C THR A 34 -33.41 11.19 -4.41
N GLY A 35 -33.75 10.26 -5.30
CA GLY A 35 -33.04 8.99 -5.47
C GLY A 35 -31.54 9.16 -5.78
N ARG A 36 -31.19 10.14 -6.62
CA ARG A 36 -29.79 10.45 -6.98
C ARG A 36 -28.96 10.98 -5.80
N VAL A 37 -29.60 11.66 -4.85
CA VAL A 37 -28.95 12.09 -3.61
C VAL A 37 -28.62 10.87 -2.74
N GLY A 38 -29.52 9.90 -2.67
CA GLY A 38 -29.29 8.62 -1.98
C GLY A 38 -28.13 7.82 -2.60
N GLU A 39 -28.06 7.76 -3.94
CA GLU A 39 -26.94 7.13 -4.66
C GLU A 39 -25.61 7.83 -4.34
N ALA A 40 -25.53 9.16 -4.51
CA ALA A 40 -24.33 9.93 -4.21
C ALA A 40 -23.88 9.81 -2.75
N ALA A 41 -24.83 9.77 -1.81
CA ALA A 41 -24.55 9.55 -0.40
C ALA A 41 -24.03 8.14 -0.13
N SER A 42 -24.60 7.11 -0.78
CA SER A 42 -24.14 5.72 -0.68
C SER A 42 -22.71 5.57 -1.21
N GLU A 43 -22.38 6.20 -2.34
CA GLU A 43 -21.03 6.19 -2.90
C GLU A 43 -20.01 6.89 -1.98
N ALA A 44 -20.37 8.03 -1.39
CA ALA A 44 -19.53 8.69 -0.40
C ALA A 44 -19.31 7.79 0.83
N ASN A 45 -20.35 7.11 1.31
CA ASN A 45 -20.25 6.19 2.45
C ASN A 45 -19.36 4.99 2.16
N ALA A 46 -19.36 4.48 0.93
CA ALA A 46 -18.50 3.35 0.54
C ALA A 46 -17.01 3.66 0.79
N ILE A 47 -16.58 4.90 0.52
CA ILE A 47 -15.18 5.32 0.78
C ILE A 47 -14.96 5.69 2.25
N ILE A 48 -15.91 6.40 2.89
CA ILE A 48 -15.80 6.79 4.31
C ILE A 48 -15.72 5.56 5.24
N SER A 49 -16.52 4.53 4.96
CA SER A 49 -16.65 3.36 5.84
C SER A 49 -15.39 2.50 5.94
N VAL A 50 -14.45 2.66 4.98
CA VAL A 50 -13.20 1.87 4.91
C VAL A 50 -11.97 2.66 5.36
N VAL A 51 -12.11 3.91 5.81
CA VAL A 51 -10.97 4.77 6.22
C VAL A 51 -10.16 4.13 7.35
N LYS A 52 -10.80 3.51 8.34
CA LYS A 52 -10.09 2.90 9.47
C LYS A 52 -9.66 1.45 9.25
N GLN A 53 -9.98 0.86 8.10
CA GLN A 53 -9.90 -0.59 7.91
C GLN A 53 -8.52 -1.17 8.22
N SER A 54 -7.44 -0.49 7.82
CA SER A 54 -6.05 -0.90 8.11
C SER A 54 -5.70 -0.87 9.60
N THR A 55 -6.40 -0.07 10.41
CA THR A 55 -6.14 0.06 11.85
C THR A 55 -6.82 -1.02 12.69
N VAL A 56 -7.81 -1.72 12.11
CA VAL A 56 -8.66 -2.71 12.80
C VAL A 56 -7.86 -3.98 13.03
N GLY A 57 -7.77 -4.41 14.30
CA GLY A 57 -7.04 -5.63 14.66
C GLY A 57 -5.51 -5.54 14.54
N PHE A 58 -4.98 -4.40 14.09
CA PHE A 58 -3.53 -4.20 14.02
C PHE A 58 -2.92 -4.04 15.42
N THR A 59 -1.91 -4.85 15.71
CA THR A 59 -1.20 -4.89 16.99
C THR A 59 0.30 -4.84 16.77
N ILE A 60 0.99 -3.99 17.53
CA ILE A 60 2.46 -3.95 17.59
C ILE A 60 2.93 -5.09 18.49
N ARG A 61 3.99 -5.79 18.09
CA ARG A 61 4.58 -6.92 18.81
C ARG A 61 5.92 -6.56 19.44
N SER A 62 6.68 -5.68 18.80
CA SER A 62 7.94 -5.16 19.32
C SER A 62 7.72 -4.26 20.55
N GLU A 63 8.72 -4.21 21.43
CA GLU A 63 8.65 -3.46 22.68
C GLU A 63 8.96 -1.96 22.51
N LEU A 64 9.16 -1.49 21.27
CA LEU A 64 9.54 -0.10 21.00
C LEU A 64 8.37 0.85 21.33
N PRO A 65 8.49 1.73 22.36
CA PRO A 65 7.35 2.53 22.82
C PRO A 65 6.84 3.56 21.81
N LEU A 66 7.63 3.89 20.78
CA LEU A 66 7.27 4.82 19.72
C LEU A 66 6.07 4.31 18.89
N LEU A 67 6.10 3.06 18.44
CA LEU A 67 5.11 2.49 17.53
C LEU A 67 3.67 2.50 18.08
N PRO A 68 3.38 2.04 19.32
CA PRO A 68 2.02 2.08 19.86
C PRO A 68 1.50 3.51 20.08
N LYS A 69 2.38 4.49 20.35
CA LYS A 69 1.98 5.90 20.48
C LYS A 69 1.52 6.47 19.14
N VAL A 70 2.28 6.23 18.07
CA VAL A 70 1.89 6.66 16.70
C VAL A 70 0.61 5.95 16.26
N LEU A 71 0.52 4.63 16.46
CA LEU A 71 -0.69 3.84 16.14
C LEU A 71 -1.95 4.39 16.83
N THR A 72 -1.83 4.78 18.11
CA THR A 72 -2.95 5.33 18.88
C THR A 72 -3.48 6.61 18.24
N VAL A 73 -2.59 7.53 17.83
CA VAL A 73 -3.01 8.78 17.17
C VAL A 73 -3.69 8.49 15.83
N VAL A 74 -3.05 7.67 14.97
CA VAL A 74 -3.60 7.30 13.65
C VAL A 74 -4.98 6.66 13.77
N ARG A 75 -5.14 5.73 14.73
CA ARG A 75 -6.42 5.06 15.01
C ARG A 75 -7.48 6.03 15.49
N ASN A 76 -7.12 7.00 16.34
CA ASN A 76 -8.06 8.02 16.84
C ASN A 76 -8.56 8.92 15.70
N VAL A 77 -7.65 9.42 14.85
CA VAL A 77 -8.02 10.24 13.69
C VAL A 77 -8.95 9.48 12.75
N ALA A 78 -8.60 8.24 12.38
CA ALA A 78 -9.41 7.41 11.50
C ALA A 78 -10.81 7.09 12.09
N ASN A 79 -10.88 6.78 13.39
CA ASN A 79 -12.13 6.49 14.09
C ASN A 79 -13.06 7.70 14.16
N GLU A 80 -12.53 8.87 14.55
CA GLU A 80 -13.32 10.09 14.67
C GLU A 80 -13.85 10.55 13.32
N PHE A 81 -13.00 10.53 12.29
CA PHE A 81 -13.43 10.89 10.95
C PHE A 81 -14.53 9.95 10.44
N GLN A 82 -14.31 8.63 10.51
CA GLN A 82 -15.30 7.66 10.03
C GLN A 82 -16.63 7.78 10.80
N THR A 83 -16.58 7.97 12.12
CA THR A 83 -17.80 8.13 12.94
C THR A 83 -18.61 9.34 12.49
N ARG A 84 -17.95 10.49 12.29
CA ARG A 84 -18.59 11.74 11.87
C ARG A 84 -19.05 11.69 10.41
N GLY A 85 -18.23 11.13 9.52
CA GLY A 85 -18.56 10.92 8.11
C GLY A 85 -19.78 10.02 7.93
N THR A 86 -19.84 8.88 8.63
CA THR A 86 -21.01 7.99 8.62
C THR A 86 -22.24 8.67 9.23
N ALA A 87 -22.07 9.51 10.26
CA ALA A 87 -23.17 10.29 10.81
C ALA A 87 -23.77 11.26 9.78
N ILE A 88 -22.94 11.96 8.99
CA ILE A 88 -23.39 12.82 7.88
C ILE A 88 -24.23 12.01 6.89
N ILE A 89 -23.73 10.87 6.42
CA ILE A 89 -24.47 10.08 5.42
C ILE A 89 -25.78 9.54 6.00
N THR A 90 -25.76 9.11 7.26
CA THR A 90 -26.96 8.60 7.93
C THR A 90 -28.02 9.68 8.07
N THR A 91 -27.66 10.88 8.51
CA THR A 91 -28.61 12.00 8.65
C THR A 91 -29.08 12.53 7.31
N LEU A 92 -28.23 12.54 6.27
CA LEU A 92 -28.65 12.91 4.91
C LEU A 92 -29.61 11.90 4.28
N THR A 93 -29.35 10.60 4.47
CA THR A 93 -30.24 9.54 3.99
C THR A 93 -31.58 9.59 4.71
N ALA A 94 -31.56 9.84 6.03
CA ALA A 94 -32.77 10.04 6.81
C ALA A 94 -33.53 11.31 6.39
N LEU A 95 -32.82 12.42 6.19
CA LEU A 95 -33.40 13.68 5.72
C LEU A 95 -34.03 13.51 4.34
N ALA A 96 -33.32 12.88 3.40
CA ALA A 96 -33.88 12.56 2.11
C ALA A 96 -35.17 11.76 2.31
N GLY A 97 -35.13 10.66 3.07
CA GLY A 97 -36.26 9.76 3.36
C GLY A 97 -37.45 10.35 4.13
N ASP A 98 -37.30 11.53 4.71
CA ASP A 98 -38.31 12.08 5.61
C ASP A 98 -39.43 12.80 4.86
N SER A 99 -40.68 12.59 5.31
CA SER A 99 -41.89 13.25 4.81
C SER A 99 -42.76 13.81 5.95
N SER A 100 -42.15 14.05 7.11
CA SER A 100 -42.86 14.38 8.35
C SER A 100 -43.48 15.79 8.36
N GLY A 101 -43.02 16.69 7.49
CA GLY A 101 -43.32 18.12 7.56
C GLY A 101 -42.37 18.91 8.48
N ASP A 102 -41.48 18.25 9.24
CA ASP A 102 -40.53 18.91 10.15
C ASP A 102 -39.23 19.34 9.44
N VAL A 103 -39.37 20.33 8.56
CA VAL A 103 -38.24 20.92 7.81
C VAL A 103 -37.15 21.45 8.77
N ALA A 104 -37.54 22.10 9.88
CA ALA A 104 -36.58 22.73 10.77
C ALA A 104 -35.75 21.70 11.54
N GLY A 105 -36.39 20.67 12.10
CA GLY A 105 -35.73 19.61 12.85
C GLY A 105 -34.84 18.74 11.97
N LYS A 106 -35.36 18.26 10.83
CA LYS A 106 -34.63 17.30 9.98
C LYS A 106 -33.42 17.90 9.27
N PHE A 107 -33.54 19.12 8.72
CA PHE A 107 -32.35 19.81 8.22
C PHE A 107 -31.39 20.17 9.36
N GLY A 108 -31.90 20.50 10.55
CA GLY A 108 -31.09 20.75 11.73
C GLY A 108 -30.21 19.56 12.15
N GLU A 109 -30.76 18.35 12.12
CA GLU A 109 -30.02 17.10 12.37
C GLU A 109 -28.88 16.91 11.36
N ALA A 110 -29.14 17.09 10.06
CA ALA A 110 -28.13 16.95 9.01
C ALA A 110 -27.05 18.04 9.09
N GLN A 111 -27.45 19.31 9.28
CA GLN A 111 -26.53 20.44 9.46
C GLN A 111 -25.62 20.24 10.68
N ALA A 112 -26.16 19.75 11.79
CA ALA A 112 -25.39 19.48 13.00
C ALA A 112 -24.33 18.38 12.78
N ALA A 113 -24.65 17.35 11.99
CA ALA A 113 -23.68 16.31 11.63
C ALA A 113 -22.52 16.88 10.78
N VAL A 114 -22.82 17.75 9.80
CA VAL A 114 -21.81 18.42 8.99
C VAL A 114 -20.95 19.39 9.83
N ASP A 115 -21.57 20.21 10.68
CA ASP A 115 -20.87 21.14 11.58
C ASP A 115 -19.93 20.40 12.54
N SER A 116 -20.37 19.25 13.04
CA SER A 116 -19.57 18.37 13.89
C SER A 116 -18.32 17.82 13.17
N ALA A 117 -18.41 17.54 11.87
CA ALA A 117 -17.26 17.11 11.07
C ALA A 117 -16.32 18.28 10.70
N ILE A 118 -16.87 19.47 10.40
CA ILE A 118 -16.08 20.68 10.15
C ILE A 118 -15.29 21.07 11.40
N ALA A 119 -15.93 21.05 12.58
CA ALA A 119 -15.26 21.33 13.85
C ALA A 119 -14.15 20.30 14.19
N PHE A 120 -14.33 19.05 13.76
CA PHE A 120 -13.28 18.04 13.89
C PHE A 120 -12.05 18.41 13.07
N ALA A 121 -12.23 18.70 11.77
CA ALA A 121 -11.15 19.09 10.87
C ALA A 121 -10.44 20.39 11.32
N GLY A 122 -11.20 21.41 11.75
CA GLY A 122 -10.64 22.72 12.05
C GLY A 122 -10.14 22.95 13.48
N SER A 123 -10.59 22.16 14.47
CA SER A 123 -10.30 22.47 15.89
C SER A 123 -9.92 21.26 16.75
N THR A 124 -10.40 20.06 16.40
CA THR A 124 -10.13 18.86 17.20
C THR A 124 -8.88 18.12 16.73
N LEU A 125 -8.68 18.05 15.40
CA LEU A 125 -7.54 17.36 14.79
C LEU A 125 -6.18 17.86 15.32
N PRO A 126 -5.89 19.17 15.39
CA PRO A 126 -4.60 19.63 15.89
C PRO A 126 -4.30 19.06 17.28
N GLY A 127 -5.27 19.06 18.19
CA GLY A 127 -5.10 18.48 19.53
C GLY A 127 -4.80 16.97 19.53
N MET A 128 -5.28 16.23 18.52
CA MET A 128 -5.02 14.79 18.37
C MET A 128 -3.66 14.48 17.73
N THR A 129 -3.20 15.33 16.81
CA THR A 129 -1.95 15.12 16.06
C THR A 129 -0.73 15.77 16.72
N GLN A 130 -0.90 16.80 17.55
CA GLN A 130 0.18 17.45 18.32
C GLN A 130 1.12 16.47 19.06
N PRO A 131 0.64 15.38 19.70
CA PRO A 131 1.52 14.39 20.32
C PRO A 131 2.53 13.73 19.37
N LEU A 132 2.31 13.77 18.04
CA LEU A 132 3.24 13.22 17.04
C LEU A 132 4.49 14.10 16.86
N VAL A 133 4.38 15.43 17.01
CA VAL A 133 5.49 16.36 16.75
C VAL A 133 6.75 16.03 17.55
N PRO A 134 6.71 15.85 18.89
CA PRO A 134 7.89 15.47 19.65
C PRO A 134 8.35 14.01 19.42
N LEU A 135 7.53 13.17 18.77
CA LEU A 135 7.84 11.76 18.53
C LEU A 135 8.52 11.53 17.18
N ILE A 136 8.01 12.17 16.11
CA ILE A 136 8.35 11.87 14.72
C ILE A 136 8.44 13.13 13.83
N GLY A 137 8.31 14.32 14.40
CA GLY A 137 8.27 15.59 13.66
C GLY A 137 6.89 15.92 13.07
N THR A 138 6.86 16.88 12.15
CA THR A 138 5.64 17.38 11.50
C THR A 138 5.14 16.62 10.27
N PRO A 139 5.91 15.83 9.50
CA PRO A 139 5.44 15.34 8.19
C PRO A 139 4.09 14.60 8.19
N LEU A 140 3.86 13.72 9.18
CA LEU A 140 2.56 13.04 9.31
C LEU A 140 1.45 13.99 9.74
N VAL A 141 1.76 14.98 10.58
CA VAL A 141 0.81 16.03 10.99
C VAL A 141 0.40 16.85 9.77
N ASP A 142 1.36 17.29 8.97
CA ASP A 142 1.14 18.08 7.76
C ASP A 142 0.23 17.31 6.78
N LYS A 143 0.42 16.00 6.61
CA LYS A 143 -0.45 15.14 5.78
C LYS A 143 -1.87 15.01 6.32
N PHE A 144 -2.05 14.85 7.63
CA PHE A 144 -3.38 14.80 8.24
C PHE A 144 -4.10 16.14 8.11
N ASP A 145 -3.38 17.25 8.34
CA ASP A 145 -3.92 18.59 8.24
C ASP A 145 -4.34 18.90 6.79
N ASP A 146 -3.49 18.63 5.79
CA ASP A 146 -3.83 18.81 4.37
C ASP A 146 -5.05 17.95 3.95
N SER A 147 -5.05 16.67 4.34
CA SER A 147 -6.16 15.76 4.04
C SER A 147 -7.48 16.28 4.59
N LEU A 148 -7.49 16.79 5.83
CA LEU A 148 -8.71 17.26 6.49
C LEU A 148 -9.09 18.70 6.12
N GLN A 149 -8.15 19.52 5.65
CA GLN A 149 -8.45 20.79 4.99
C GLN A 149 -9.19 20.55 3.66
N HIS A 150 -8.72 19.60 2.85
CA HIS A 150 -9.41 19.19 1.61
C HIS A 150 -10.82 18.69 1.87
N ILE A 151 -10.98 17.77 2.83
CA ILE A 151 -12.30 17.30 3.24
C ILE A 151 -13.15 18.45 3.83
N GLY A 152 -12.54 19.36 4.59
CA GLY A 152 -13.18 20.55 5.15
C GLY A 152 -13.80 21.46 4.08
N LYS A 153 -13.08 21.70 2.97
CA LYS A 153 -13.62 22.43 1.79
C LYS A 153 -14.87 21.75 1.23
N ALA A 154 -14.84 20.41 1.11
CA ALA A 154 -16.00 19.63 0.65
C ALA A 154 -17.20 19.70 1.61
N LEU A 155 -16.93 19.59 2.91
CA LEU A 155 -17.96 19.71 3.96
C LEU A 155 -18.59 21.11 3.99
N GLN A 156 -17.81 22.16 3.73
CA GLN A 156 -18.32 23.52 3.63
C GLN A 156 -19.27 23.69 2.42
N ALA A 157 -18.93 23.12 1.26
CA ALA A 157 -19.82 23.10 0.10
C ALA A 157 -21.12 22.34 0.38
N LEU A 158 -21.04 21.23 1.12
CA LEU A 158 -22.19 20.46 1.57
C LEU A 158 -23.08 21.27 2.52
N LYS A 159 -22.49 21.98 3.49
CA LYS A 159 -23.21 22.85 4.42
C LYS A 159 -23.99 23.94 3.67
N VAL A 160 -23.32 24.66 2.76
CA VAL A 160 -23.96 25.72 1.96
C VAL A 160 -25.14 25.16 1.16
N SER A 161 -24.98 23.99 0.54
CA SER A 161 -26.06 23.33 -0.21
C SER A 161 -27.25 22.96 0.68
N LEU A 162 -27.00 22.47 1.90
CA LEU A 162 -28.06 22.17 2.87
C LEU A 162 -28.76 23.41 3.40
N ASP A 163 -28.03 24.51 3.63
CA ASP A 163 -28.59 25.79 4.04
C ASP A 163 -29.54 26.34 2.97
N GLU A 164 -29.11 26.31 1.70
CA GLU A 164 -29.95 26.69 0.55
C GLU A 164 -31.22 25.84 0.46
N MET A 165 -31.11 24.51 0.59
CA MET A 165 -32.24 23.59 0.56
C MET A 165 -33.21 23.81 1.73
N LYS A 166 -32.71 24.06 2.94
CA LYS A 166 -33.55 24.37 4.09
C LYS A 166 -34.37 25.63 3.85
N ILE A 167 -33.73 26.69 3.34
CA ILE A 167 -34.41 27.95 3.02
C ILE A 167 -35.48 27.72 1.94
N GLY A 168 -35.15 26.97 0.88
CA GLY A 168 -36.09 26.61 -0.17
C GLY A 168 -37.32 25.86 0.35
N ALA A 169 -37.10 24.85 1.20
CA ALA A 169 -38.16 24.07 1.82
C ALA A 169 -39.05 24.93 2.76
N GLN A 170 -38.45 25.79 3.59
CA GLN A 170 -39.18 26.71 4.47
C GLN A 170 -40.04 27.69 3.68
N ASN A 171 -39.50 28.25 2.59
CA ASN A 171 -40.24 29.14 1.70
C ASN A 171 -41.40 28.41 1.02
N ALA A 172 -41.23 27.13 0.68
CA ALA A 172 -42.28 26.33 0.04
C ALA A 172 -43.45 26.06 1.00
N VAL A 173 -43.17 25.74 2.27
CA VAL A 173 -44.18 25.63 3.32
C VAL A 173 -44.89 26.96 3.57
N ALA A 174 -44.14 28.07 3.57
CA ALA A 174 -44.72 29.41 3.76
C ALA A 174 -45.64 29.81 2.58
N GLU A 175 -45.24 29.56 1.33
CA GLU A 175 -46.04 29.84 0.13
C GLU A 175 -47.30 28.93 0.07
N ALA A 176 -47.25 27.75 0.70
CA ALA A 176 -48.41 26.88 0.89
C ALA A 176 -49.30 27.25 2.10
N GLY A 177 -49.06 28.41 2.74
CA GLY A 177 -49.87 28.89 3.87
C GLY A 177 -49.66 28.13 5.18
N GLY A 178 -48.51 27.47 5.35
CA GLY A 178 -48.22 26.63 6.52
C GLY A 178 -48.85 25.23 6.47
N SER A 179 -49.45 24.85 5.33
CA SER A 179 -49.93 23.49 5.08
C SER A 179 -48.76 22.53 4.87
N ALA A 180 -48.86 21.31 5.41
CA ALA A 180 -47.94 20.22 5.08
C ALA A 180 -48.04 19.80 3.60
N ALA A 181 -49.22 19.97 2.99
CA ALA A 181 -49.47 19.66 1.58
C ALA A 181 -49.04 20.84 0.69
N VAL A 182 -47.76 20.87 0.32
CA VAL A 182 -47.18 21.87 -0.59
C VAL A 182 -47.47 21.49 -2.05
N PRO A 183 -47.99 22.40 -2.89
CA PRO A 183 -48.23 22.10 -4.30
C PRO A 183 -46.93 21.74 -5.06
N PRO A 184 -46.93 20.74 -5.98
CA PRO A 184 -45.74 20.36 -6.75
C PRO A 184 -45.11 21.51 -7.56
N ALA A 185 -45.93 22.45 -8.03
CA ALA A 185 -45.46 23.65 -8.73
C ALA A 185 -44.62 24.57 -7.82
N THR A 186 -45.02 24.70 -6.54
CA THR A 186 -44.31 25.48 -5.52
C THR A 186 -42.98 24.83 -5.15
N ILE A 187 -42.96 23.49 -5.00
CA ILE A 187 -41.72 22.73 -4.80
C ILE A 187 -40.77 22.92 -5.98
N THR A 188 -41.25 22.77 -7.22
CA THR A 188 -40.41 22.91 -8.42
C THR A 188 -39.80 24.31 -8.55
N LYS A 189 -40.51 25.33 -8.07
CA LYS A 189 -40.08 26.74 -8.07
C LYS A 189 -39.02 27.04 -7.00
N LEU A 190 -39.19 26.51 -5.79
CA LEU A 190 -38.38 26.90 -4.62
C LEU A 190 -37.29 25.88 -4.22
N LEU A 191 -37.49 24.62 -4.59
CA LEU A 191 -36.51 23.52 -4.50
C LEU A 191 -36.20 23.02 -5.91
N GLY A 192 -35.73 23.94 -6.74
CA GLY A 192 -35.40 23.65 -8.13
C GLY A 192 -34.26 22.63 -8.24
N ARG A 193 -34.22 21.89 -9.35
CA ARG A 193 -33.20 20.84 -9.63
C ARG A 193 -31.76 21.33 -9.51
N ALA A 194 -31.50 22.62 -9.78
CA ALA A 194 -30.18 23.22 -9.62
C ALA A 194 -29.65 23.10 -8.18
N MET A 195 -30.53 23.26 -7.18
CA MET A 195 -30.17 23.18 -5.77
C MET A 195 -29.86 21.74 -5.34
N ILE A 196 -30.65 20.77 -5.82
CA ILE A 196 -30.43 19.34 -5.56
C ILE A 196 -29.14 18.86 -6.23
N ASN A 197 -28.85 19.33 -7.44
CA ASN A 197 -27.59 19.02 -8.10
C ASN A 197 -26.37 19.60 -7.37
N ARG A 198 -26.47 20.78 -6.75
CA ARG A 198 -25.39 21.30 -5.89
C ARG A 198 -25.14 20.39 -4.69
N LEU A 199 -26.20 19.85 -4.07
CA LEU A 199 -26.06 18.85 -3.00
C LEU A 199 -25.36 17.58 -3.49
N ILE A 200 -25.73 17.07 -4.68
CA ILE A 200 -25.07 15.90 -5.29
C ILE A 200 -23.60 16.19 -5.57
N ILE A 201 -23.27 17.35 -6.15
CA ILE A 201 -21.89 17.77 -6.41
C ILE A 201 -21.09 17.86 -5.10
N ALA A 202 -21.68 18.41 -4.04
CA ALA A 202 -21.03 18.48 -2.74
C ALA A 202 -20.76 17.08 -2.13
N LEU A 203 -21.67 16.12 -2.33
CA LEU A 203 -21.47 14.72 -1.94
C LEU A 203 -20.37 14.04 -2.77
N HIS A 204 -20.31 14.29 -4.07
CA HIS A 204 -19.23 13.79 -4.93
C HIS A 204 -17.89 14.42 -4.55
N LEU A 205 -17.85 15.71 -4.19
CA LEU A 205 -16.65 16.38 -3.70
C LEU A 205 -16.19 15.79 -2.35
N LEU A 206 -17.12 15.47 -1.45
CA LEU A 206 -16.81 14.76 -0.21
C LEU A 206 -16.23 13.38 -0.50
N ARG A 207 -16.86 12.60 -1.38
CA ARG A 207 -16.34 11.31 -1.84
C ARG A 207 -14.93 11.44 -2.43
N ALA A 208 -14.68 12.48 -3.22
CA ALA A 208 -13.43 12.72 -3.92
C ALA A 208 -12.25 13.11 -3.02
N THR A 209 -12.52 13.68 -1.85
CA THR A 209 -11.49 14.21 -0.92
C THR A 209 -11.11 13.23 0.20
N VAL A 210 -11.89 12.17 0.43
CA VAL A 210 -11.58 11.14 1.44
C VAL A 210 -10.37 10.24 1.11
N PRO A 211 -10.07 9.89 -0.16
CA PRO A 211 -8.98 8.97 -0.48
C PRO A 211 -7.60 9.36 0.08
N VAL A 212 -7.25 10.65 0.13
CA VAL A 212 -5.97 11.11 0.69
C VAL A 212 -5.84 10.85 2.19
N LEU A 213 -6.93 10.99 2.95
CA LEU A 213 -6.94 10.64 4.37
C LEU A 213 -6.79 9.12 4.55
N LYS A 214 -7.52 8.33 3.75
CA LYS A 214 -7.41 6.87 3.77
C LYS A 214 -5.97 6.43 3.47
N TYR A 215 -5.36 6.98 2.42
CA TYR A 215 -3.98 6.71 2.06
C TYR A 215 -3.00 7.10 3.19
N THR A 216 -3.20 8.26 3.82
CA THR A 216 -2.36 8.70 4.95
C THR A 216 -2.43 7.72 6.13
N VAL A 217 -3.63 7.20 6.42
CA VAL A 217 -3.82 6.16 7.44
C VAL A 217 -3.14 4.85 7.03
N ASP A 218 -3.44 4.34 5.84
CA ASP A 218 -2.95 3.05 5.35
C ASP A 218 -1.42 3.01 5.24
N SER A 219 -0.82 4.00 4.58
CA SER A 219 0.64 4.09 4.41
C SER A 219 1.38 4.26 5.75
N THR A 220 0.75 4.87 6.75
CA THR A 220 1.33 4.94 8.11
C THR A 220 1.23 3.60 8.82
N ILE A 221 0.13 2.85 8.67
CA ILE A 221 0.02 1.48 9.20
C ILE A 221 1.01 0.54 8.52
N GLU A 222 1.23 0.69 7.21
CA GLU A 222 2.27 -0.04 6.49
C GLU A 222 3.66 0.27 7.06
N GLY A 223 4.00 1.55 7.23
CA GLY A 223 5.26 1.95 7.85
C GLY A 223 5.43 1.39 9.28
N LEU A 224 4.36 1.36 10.07
CA LEU A 224 4.35 0.72 11.39
C LEU A 224 4.54 -0.81 11.31
N THR A 225 3.99 -1.46 10.29
CA THR A 225 4.14 -2.90 10.04
C THR A 225 5.58 -3.24 9.71
N ILE A 226 6.19 -2.49 8.79
CA ILE A 226 7.60 -2.64 8.41
C ILE A 226 8.50 -2.40 9.63
N ALA A 227 8.27 -1.32 10.38
CA ALA A 227 9.02 -1.01 11.60
C ALA A 227 8.91 -2.12 12.67
N ASP A 228 7.71 -2.64 12.92
CA ASP A 228 7.48 -3.71 13.89
C ASP A 228 8.23 -5.00 13.49
N GLN A 229 8.11 -5.41 12.21
CA GLN A 229 8.82 -6.57 11.69
C GLN A 229 10.34 -6.39 11.76
N TYR A 230 10.83 -5.21 11.40
CA TYR A 230 12.24 -4.87 11.50
C TYR A 230 12.77 -4.99 12.92
N MET A 231 12.06 -4.41 13.91
CA MET A 231 12.46 -4.46 15.31
C MET A 231 12.45 -5.89 15.87
N LEU A 232 11.49 -6.72 15.49
CA LEU A 232 11.49 -8.15 15.86
C LEU A 232 12.67 -8.89 15.23
N GLY A 233 12.96 -8.63 13.96
CA GLY A 233 14.12 -9.20 13.27
C GLY A 233 15.44 -8.79 13.94
N LEU A 234 15.54 -7.53 14.35
CA LEU A 234 16.71 -6.98 15.01
C LEU A 234 16.88 -7.55 16.43
N ALA A 235 15.78 -7.68 17.19
CA ALA A 235 15.79 -8.33 18.51
C ALA A 235 16.26 -9.78 18.42
N ASN A 236 15.67 -10.55 17.50
CA ASN A 236 16.08 -11.94 17.26
C ASN A 236 17.56 -12.03 16.84
N LYS A 237 18.05 -11.06 16.05
CA LYS A 237 19.45 -11.02 15.64
C LYS A 237 20.36 -10.75 16.82
N VAL A 238 20.03 -9.76 17.66
CA VAL A 238 20.78 -9.45 18.88
C VAL A 238 20.81 -10.68 19.81
N ASP A 239 19.68 -11.32 20.05
CA ASP A 239 19.59 -12.54 20.87
C ASP A 239 20.44 -13.69 20.28
N ALA A 240 20.47 -13.86 18.96
CA ALA A 240 21.33 -14.85 18.33
C ALA A 240 22.83 -14.55 18.48
N VAL A 241 23.20 -13.27 18.56
CA VAL A 241 24.59 -12.81 18.65
C VAL A 241 25.12 -12.85 20.08
N ILE A 242 24.39 -12.26 21.03
CA ILE A 242 24.85 -12.08 22.42
C ILE A 242 24.00 -12.81 23.46
N GLY A 243 22.89 -13.45 23.05
CA GLY A 243 22.02 -14.13 23.99
C GLY A 243 22.70 -15.33 24.65
N GLU A 244 22.06 -15.86 25.70
CA GLU A 244 22.58 -16.93 26.53
C GLU A 244 22.88 -18.24 25.74
N LYS A 245 22.23 -18.40 24.59
CA LYS A 245 22.37 -19.52 23.65
C LYS A 245 23.15 -19.16 22.38
N SER A 246 23.84 -18.02 22.36
CA SER A 246 24.65 -17.61 21.22
C SER A 246 25.78 -18.61 20.95
N GLY A 247 26.22 -18.71 19.70
CA GLY A 247 27.39 -19.52 19.34
C GLY A 247 28.68 -19.06 20.04
N LEU A 248 28.74 -17.78 20.44
CA LEU A 248 29.85 -17.21 21.20
C LEU A 248 29.88 -17.75 22.64
N ALA A 249 28.73 -17.76 23.32
CA ALA A 249 28.62 -18.34 24.65
C ALA A 249 28.86 -19.86 24.65
N ALA A 250 28.42 -20.56 23.61
CA ALA A 250 28.60 -22.01 23.48
C ALA A 250 30.09 -22.42 23.38
N ASP A 251 30.91 -21.67 22.65
CA ASP A 251 32.35 -21.98 22.52
C ASP A 251 33.09 -21.81 23.86
N LEU A 252 32.73 -20.79 24.65
CA LEU A 252 33.28 -20.57 25.99
C LEU A 252 32.79 -21.64 26.98
N ASP A 253 31.51 -22.02 26.91
CA ASP A 253 30.93 -23.07 27.76
C ASP A 253 31.57 -24.43 27.46
N ALA A 254 31.81 -24.75 26.18
CA ALA A 254 32.46 -25.99 25.78
C ALA A 254 33.87 -26.15 26.38
N ILE A 255 34.71 -25.10 26.35
CA ILE A 255 36.06 -25.17 26.92
C ILE A 255 36.03 -25.17 28.45
N ALA A 256 35.10 -24.43 29.07
CA ALA A 256 34.89 -24.44 30.52
C ALA A 256 34.48 -25.84 31.01
N GLN A 257 33.55 -26.49 30.32
CA GLN A 257 33.13 -27.87 30.62
C GLN A 257 34.24 -28.89 30.38
N ALA A 258 35.02 -28.74 29.31
CA ALA A 258 36.17 -29.63 29.05
C ALA A 258 37.22 -29.54 30.16
N LEU A 259 37.51 -28.33 30.66
CA LEU A 259 38.42 -28.12 31.78
C LEU A 259 37.85 -28.70 33.08
N LEU A 260 36.58 -28.45 33.39
CA LEU A 260 35.90 -29.02 34.55
C LEU A 260 35.91 -30.55 34.53
N SER A 261 35.58 -31.16 33.38
CA SER A 261 35.58 -32.61 33.20
C SER A 261 36.98 -33.21 33.38
N THR A 262 38.02 -32.51 32.90
CA THR A 262 39.42 -32.96 33.07
C THR A 262 39.79 -32.99 34.55
N ILE A 263 39.49 -31.90 35.28
CA ILE A 263 39.81 -31.78 36.71
C ILE A 263 39.02 -32.81 37.54
N THR A 264 37.69 -32.86 37.37
CA THR A 264 36.81 -33.77 38.10
C THR A 264 37.10 -35.24 37.82
N GLY A 265 37.37 -35.61 36.56
CA GLY A 265 37.72 -36.98 36.21
C GLY A 265 39.04 -37.46 36.83
N LYS A 266 40.08 -36.62 36.82
CA LYS A 266 41.36 -36.94 37.47
C LYS A 266 41.23 -37.00 38.99
N MET A 267 40.51 -36.06 39.59
CA MET A 267 40.21 -36.06 41.03
C MET A 267 39.44 -37.32 41.46
N ALA A 268 38.48 -37.80 40.67
CA ALA A 268 37.76 -39.03 40.96
C ALA A 268 38.67 -40.27 40.93
N THR A 269 39.63 -40.29 40.00
CA THR A 269 40.64 -41.36 39.92
C THR A 269 41.53 -41.35 41.17
N VAL A 270 42.11 -40.19 41.51
CA VAL A 270 42.91 -39.99 42.73
C VAL A 270 42.12 -40.37 43.99
N GLY A 271 40.86 -39.95 44.11
CA GLY A 271 40.01 -40.29 45.25
C GLY A 271 39.76 -41.80 45.39
N THR A 272 39.65 -42.52 44.27
CA THR A 272 39.50 -43.98 44.27
C THR A 272 40.78 -44.64 44.80
N ASP A 273 41.95 -44.20 44.32
CA ASP A 273 43.23 -44.75 44.74
C ASP A 273 43.53 -44.45 46.22
N LEU A 274 43.25 -43.23 46.69
CA LEU A 274 43.39 -42.86 48.10
C LEU A 274 42.45 -43.67 49.00
N THR A 275 41.20 -43.90 48.58
CA THR A 275 40.26 -44.74 49.33
C THR A 275 40.78 -46.18 49.44
N LYS A 276 41.39 -46.69 48.35
CA LYS A 276 42.03 -48.00 48.34
C LYS A 276 43.22 -48.05 49.30
N ILE A 277 44.08 -47.03 49.34
CA ILE A 277 45.21 -46.96 50.29
C ILE A 277 44.73 -47.05 51.74
N VAL A 278 43.65 -46.32 52.09
CA VAL A 278 43.07 -46.37 53.45
C VAL A 278 42.51 -47.77 53.76
N ALA A 279 41.87 -48.43 52.78
CA ALA A 279 41.37 -49.79 52.94
C ALA A 279 42.49 -50.83 53.07
N ASP A 280 43.54 -50.70 52.24
CA ASP A 280 44.71 -51.57 52.25
C ASP A 280 45.45 -51.43 53.59
N TYR A 281 45.61 -50.21 54.11
CA TYR A 281 46.17 -49.95 55.44
C TYR A 281 45.39 -50.66 56.55
N ALA A 282 44.05 -50.60 56.52
CA ALA A 282 43.20 -51.26 57.51
C ALA A 282 43.34 -52.80 57.52
N ALA A 283 43.86 -53.39 56.43
CA ALA A 283 44.12 -54.82 56.31
C ALA A 283 45.51 -55.26 56.84
N LEU A 284 46.40 -54.32 57.17
CA LEU A 284 47.77 -54.61 57.63
C LEU A 284 47.81 -54.98 59.13
N THR A 285 47.80 -56.27 59.41
CA THR A 285 47.66 -56.80 60.79
C THR A 285 48.84 -56.55 61.72
N ASN A 286 50.08 -56.54 61.21
CA ASN A 286 51.26 -56.33 62.06
C ASN A 286 51.44 -54.84 62.35
N VAL A 287 51.31 -53.97 61.33
CA VAL A 287 51.36 -52.50 61.49
C VAL A 287 50.32 -52.02 62.49
N ALA A 288 49.13 -52.64 62.55
CA ALA A 288 48.09 -52.32 63.53
C ALA A 288 48.51 -52.51 65.01
N THR A 289 49.59 -53.24 65.28
CA THR A 289 50.11 -53.46 66.65
C THR A 289 51.15 -52.41 67.08
N ALA A 290 51.63 -51.56 66.15
CA ALA A 290 52.57 -50.49 66.44
C ALA A 290 51.90 -49.35 67.25
N GLY A 291 52.66 -48.69 68.12
CA GLY A 291 52.20 -47.52 68.87
C GLY A 291 51.85 -46.33 67.97
N SER A 292 52.53 -46.20 66.83
CA SER A 292 52.28 -45.15 65.83
C SER A 292 51.09 -45.41 64.90
N ALA A 293 50.41 -46.56 65.01
CA ALA A 293 49.35 -46.97 64.07
C ALA A 293 48.16 -45.99 64.02
N ALA A 294 47.63 -45.56 65.17
CA ALA A 294 46.48 -44.64 65.19
C ALA A 294 46.78 -43.29 64.49
N ASN A 295 48.01 -42.80 64.62
CA ASN A 295 48.45 -41.56 63.99
C ASN A 295 48.66 -41.75 62.48
N LEU A 296 49.19 -42.90 62.04
CA LEU A 296 49.30 -43.26 60.61
C LEU A 296 47.91 -43.33 59.96
N GLY A 297 46.95 -44.01 60.59
CA GLY A 297 45.57 -44.06 60.09
C GLY A 297 44.92 -42.68 60.01
N THR A 298 45.24 -41.79 60.97
CA THR A 298 44.78 -40.39 60.94
C THR A 298 45.34 -39.65 59.73
N VAL A 299 46.67 -39.69 59.52
CA VAL A 299 47.33 -39.00 58.39
C VAL A 299 46.85 -39.55 57.04
N LEU A 300 46.72 -40.87 56.90
CA LEU A 300 46.19 -41.48 55.67
C LEU A 300 44.73 -41.08 55.39
N GLY A 301 43.93 -40.86 56.44
CA GLY A 301 42.57 -40.33 56.32
C GLY A 301 42.48 -38.87 55.90
N LEU A 302 43.55 -38.08 56.07
CA LEU A 302 43.57 -36.67 55.65
C LEU A 302 43.71 -36.50 54.13
N PHE A 303 44.43 -37.40 53.44
CA PHE A 303 44.53 -37.36 51.97
C PHE A 303 43.16 -37.32 51.24
N PRO A 304 42.21 -38.24 51.49
CA PRO A 304 40.86 -38.15 50.92
C PRO A 304 40.03 -36.99 51.49
N ALA A 305 40.32 -36.51 52.71
CA ALA A 305 39.64 -35.34 53.29
C ALA A 305 39.99 -34.05 52.54
N ASN A 306 41.26 -33.86 52.17
CA ASN A 306 41.71 -32.71 51.36
C ASN A 306 41.00 -32.66 49.99
N LEU A 307 40.74 -33.83 49.39
CA LEU A 307 39.99 -33.93 48.14
C LEU A 307 38.52 -33.51 48.33
N ALA A 308 37.89 -33.90 49.45
CA ALA A 308 36.54 -33.51 49.78
C ALA A 308 36.42 -32.00 50.07
N GLU A 309 37.43 -31.41 50.72
CA GLU A 309 37.50 -29.97 50.98
C GLU A 309 37.57 -29.16 49.68
N LEU A 310 38.39 -29.59 48.71
CA LEU A 310 38.46 -28.96 47.40
C LEU A 310 37.11 -29.00 46.66
N ALA A 311 36.39 -30.13 46.74
CA ALA A 311 35.05 -30.26 46.16
C ALA A 311 34.01 -29.36 46.84
N ALA A 312 34.17 -29.07 48.13
CA ALA A 312 33.28 -28.24 48.94
C ALA A 312 33.63 -26.73 48.93
N LYS A 313 34.68 -26.33 48.21
CA LYS A 313 35.16 -24.94 48.14
C LYS A 313 34.09 -23.99 47.59
N ASN A 314 34.05 -22.75 48.07
CA ASN A 314 33.10 -21.72 47.64
C ASN A 314 33.84 -20.44 47.22
N PRO A 315 33.70 -19.97 45.96
CA PRO A 315 32.98 -20.62 44.86
C PRO A 315 33.61 -21.98 44.49
N ASN A 316 32.79 -22.93 44.04
CA ASN A 316 33.32 -24.21 43.56
C ASN A 316 33.93 -24.04 42.15
N LEU A 317 34.69 -25.05 41.69
CA LEU A 317 35.34 -24.99 40.37
C LEU A 317 34.37 -24.76 39.21
N ALA A 318 33.14 -25.30 39.30
CA ALA A 318 32.11 -25.09 38.29
C ALA A 318 31.67 -23.61 38.23
N ALA A 319 31.46 -22.97 39.38
CA ALA A 319 31.10 -21.56 39.48
C ALA A 319 32.26 -20.65 39.02
N VAL A 320 33.50 -20.96 39.40
CA VAL A 320 34.69 -20.24 38.91
C VAL A 320 34.74 -20.29 37.39
N LEU A 321 34.63 -21.48 36.78
CA LEU A 321 34.67 -21.64 35.32
C LEU A 321 33.46 -21.01 34.62
N GLY A 322 32.27 -21.05 35.24
CA GLY A 322 31.06 -20.39 34.74
C GLY A 322 31.19 -18.88 34.60
N SER A 323 32.05 -18.23 35.41
CA SER A 323 32.28 -16.78 35.34
C SER A 323 32.94 -16.29 34.03
N LEU A 324 33.48 -17.20 33.20
CA LEU A 324 33.94 -16.86 31.84
C LEU A 324 32.78 -16.43 30.93
N LYS A 325 31.57 -16.98 31.14
CA LYS A 325 30.38 -16.61 30.36
C LYS A 325 29.88 -15.21 30.74
N GLU A 326 29.98 -14.85 32.01
CA GLU A 326 29.64 -13.50 32.50
C GLU A 326 30.54 -12.43 31.87
N ALA A 327 31.80 -12.78 31.57
CA ALA A 327 32.74 -11.92 30.83
C ALA A 327 32.16 -11.40 29.52
N LEU A 328 31.48 -12.28 28.79
CA LEU A 328 30.94 -12.01 27.47
C LEU A 328 29.79 -11.00 27.58
N MET A 329 28.89 -11.21 28.55
CA MET A 329 27.75 -10.32 28.79
C MET A 329 28.21 -8.92 29.23
N ASP A 330 29.16 -8.85 30.17
CA ASP A 330 29.69 -7.59 30.72
C ASP A 330 30.35 -6.68 29.66
N VAL A 331 30.86 -7.24 28.57
CA VAL A 331 31.47 -6.47 27.47
C VAL A 331 30.42 -5.79 26.61
N TYR A 332 29.30 -6.46 26.38
CA TYR A 332 28.29 -5.97 25.46
C TYR A 332 27.48 -4.80 26.02
N ASP A 333 27.50 -4.61 27.35
CA ASP A 333 27.01 -3.39 27.99
C ASP A 333 27.74 -2.12 27.50
N VAL A 334 29.01 -2.23 27.08
CA VAL A 334 29.82 -1.10 26.58
C VAL A 334 29.42 -0.68 25.17
N ALA A 335 28.97 -1.61 24.32
CA ALA A 335 28.41 -1.36 22.99
C ALA A 335 26.89 -1.13 23.01
N GLY A 336 26.38 -0.57 24.11
CA GLY A 336 24.95 -0.49 24.38
C GLY A 336 24.08 0.07 23.25
N GLN A 337 24.58 1.00 22.42
CA GLN A 337 23.81 1.55 21.29
C GLN A 337 23.53 0.56 20.14
N LEU A 338 24.27 -0.54 20.04
CA LEU A 338 24.05 -1.58 19.02
C LEU A 338 23.18 -2.73 19.55
N TYR A 339 23.22 -2.98 20.86
CA TYR A 339 22.59 -4.14 21.49
C TYR A 339 21.32 -3.78 22.29
N PHE A 340 21.25 -2.59 22.89
CA PHE A 340 20.01 -2.02 23.43
C PHE A 340 19.26 -1.31 22.31
N ILE A 341 18.75 -2.10 21.37
CA ILE A 341 18.13 -1.61 20.13
C ILE A 341 16.93 -0.70 20.38
N TYR A 342 16.28 -0.81 21.54
CA TYR A 342 15.17 0.04 21.96
C TYR A 342 15.62 1.43 22.46
N ASP A 343 16.87 1.56 22.90
CA ASP A 343 17.48 2.81 23.37
C ASP A 343 18.47 3.40 22.34
N SER A 344 18.66 2.74 21.20
CA SER A 344 19.58 3.14 20.15
C SER A 344 19.07 4.37 19.40
N GLU A 345 19.86 5.45 19.40
CA GLU A 345 19.55 6.68 18.64
C GLU A 345 19.49 6.41 17.13
N LEU A 346 20.34 5.51 16.62
CA LEU A 346 20.38 5.14 15.21
C LEU A 346 19.11 4.39 14.79
N VAL A 347 18.68 3.41 15.58
CA VAL A 347 17.43 2.66 15.35
C VAL A 347 16.23 3.60 15.47
N ASN A 348 16.19 4.44 16.50
CA ASN A 348 15.13 5.42 16.69
C ASN A 348 15.04 6.43 15.53
N THR A 349 16.18 6.90 15.00
CA THR A 349 16.21 7.80 13.83
C THR A 349 15.69 7.12 12.57
N LEU A 350 16.10 5.88 12.32
CA LEU A 350 15.66 5.12 11.16
C LEU A 350 14.15 4.83 11.21
N ILE A 351 13.65 4.36 12.36
CA ILE A 351 12.25 4.00 12.56
C ILE A 351 11.38 5.26 12.57
N SER A 352 11.76 6.32 13.28
CA SER A 352 11.03 7.58 13.28
C SER A 352 10.91 8.16 11.87
N ARG A 353 11.95 8.06 11.04
CA ARG A 353 11.89 8.49 9.63
C ARG A 353 10.86 7.71 8.82
N LEU A 354 10.77 6.39 9.02
CA LEU A 354 9.80 5.52 8.36
C LEU A 354 8.37 5.85 8.81
N VAL A 355 8.12 5.89 10.11
CA VAL A 355 6.76 6.11 10.67
C VAL A 355 6.30 7.57 10.58
N ALA A 356 7.22 8.52 10.41
CA ALA A 356 6.90 9.91 10.07
C ALA A 356 6.23 10.04 8.71
N ASN A 357 6.34 9.02 7.84
CA ASN A 357 5.76 9.04 6.50
C ASN A 357 6.20 10.29 5.71
N ASP A 358 7.46 10.71 5.88
CA ASP A 358 8.02 11.88 5.20
C ASP A 358 8.45 11.55 3.76
N LYS A 359 8.89 12.57 3.00
CA LYS A 359 9.49 12.44 1.67
C LYS A 359 10.58 11.36 1.66
N PHE A 360 10.46 10.42 0.73
CA PHE A 360 11.37 9.29 0.57
C PHE A 360 11.60 8.46 1.86
N SER A 361 10.68 8.47 2.81
CA SER A 361 10.83 7.76 4.11
C SER A 361 11.14 6.27 3.93
N GLN A 362 10.34 5.56 3.13
CA GLN A 362 10.55 4.15 2.83
C GLN A 362 11.85 3.91 2.05
N TYR A 363 12.15 4.73 1.01
CA TYR A 363 13.42 4.65 0.28
C TYR A 363 14.63 4.78 1.21
N CYS A 364 14.64 5.79 2.08
CA CYS A 364 15.69 6.00 3.07
C CYS A 364 15.78 4.84 4.06
N PHE A 365 14.63 4.28 4.48
CA PHE A 365 14.61 3.11 5.35
C PHE A 365 15.30 1.91 4.70
N TYR A 366 14.86 1.49 3.51
CA TYR A 366 15.46 0.37 2.78
C TYR A 366 16.92 0.62 2.38
N LYS A 367 17.33 1.89 2.23
CA LYS A 367 18.72 2.27 1.98
C LYS A 367 19.64 1.95 3.17
N TYR A 368 19.16 2.03 4.40
CA TYR A 368 19.99 1.94 5.61
C TYR A 368 19.65 0.76 6.54
N GLU A 369 18.48 0.14 6.42
CA GLU A 369 18.02 -0.91 7.35
C GLU A 369 19.01 -2.07 7.52
N ALA A 370 19.65 -2.47 6.41
CA ALA A 370 20.54 -3.62 6.37
C ALA A 370 21.91 -3.32 6.99
N TYR A 371 22.30 -2.05 7.09
CA TYR A 371 23.58 -1.67 7.69
C TYR A 371 23.65 -2.03 9.17
N LEU A 372 22.55 -1.87 9.92
CA LEU A 372 22.49 -2.27 11.32
C LEU A 372 22.69 -3.78 11.48
N TYR A 373 22.12 -4.60 10.60
CA TYR A 373 22.38 -6.04 10.58
C TYR A 373 23.86 -6.36 10.26
N VAL A 374 24.45 -5.64 9.31
CA VAL A 374 25.87 -5.79 8.96
C VAL A 374 26.78 -5.38 10.12
N LEU A 375 26.46 -4.29 10.83
CA LEU A 375 27.21 -3.85 12.01
C LEU A 375 27.14 -4.90 13.13
N LEU A 376 25.96 -5.46 13.40
CA LEU A 376 25.81 -6.56 14.36
C LEU A 376 26.62 -7.79 13.95
N ASP A 377 26.58 -8.16 12.66
CA ASP A 377 27.41 -9.24 12.12
C ASP A 377 28.90 -8.95 12.32
N THR A 378 29.34 -7.72 12.07
CA THR A 378 30.74 -7.30 12.20
C THR A 378 31.25 -7.46 13.61
N VAL A 379 30.52 -6.91 14.60
CA VAL A 379 30.91 -7.04 16.01
C VAL A 379 30.89 -8.51 16.45
N THR A 380 29.98 -9.33 15.91
CA THR A 380 29.97 -10.78 16.17
C THR A 380 31.26 -11.45 15.70
N LEU A 381 31.74 -11.10 14.49
CA LEU A 381 32.94 -11.68 13.92
C LEU A 381 34.19 -11.28 14.71
N GLU A 382 34.28 -10.02 15.13
CA GLU A 382 35.37 -9.52 15.97
C GLU A 382 35.37 -10.18 17.36
N ALA A 383 34.21 -10.23 18.01
CA ALA A 383 34.07 -10.89 19.30
C ALA A 383 34.43 -12.38 19.21
N LYS A 384 34.11 -13.04 18.09
CA LYS A 384 34.49 -14.42 17.85
C LYS A 384 36.00 -14.59 17.72
N ASP A 385 36.72 -13.66 17.09
CA ASP A 385 38.18 -13.74 17.04
C ASP A 385 38.79 -13.68 18.44
N CYS A 386 38.30 -12.78 19.30
CA CYS A 386 38.70 -12.70 20.70
C CYS A 386 38.42 -14.02 21.46
N ILE A 387 37.24 -14.62 21.27
CA ILE A 387 36.88 -15.90 21.91
C ILE A 387 37.75 -17.03 21.41
N ASP A 388 37.93 -17.16 20.09
CA ASP A 388 38.75 -18.22 19.51
C ASP A 388 40.20 -18.11 20.04
N GLN A 389 40.72 -16.90 20.27
CA GLN A 389 42.03 -16.70 20.90
C GLN A 389 42.08 -17.24 22.35
N GLU A 390 41.08 -16.93 23.16
CA GLU A 390 41.06 -17.32 24.57
C GLU A 390 40.71 -18.80 24.78
N VAL A 391 39.82 -19.38 23.98
CA VAL A 391 39.55 -20.83 23.96
C VAL A 391 40.85 -21.61 23.76
N ARG A 392 41.73 -21.13 22.86
CA ARG A 392 43.02 -21.80 22.59
C ARG A 392 43.99 -21.67 23.75
N ARG A 393 44.04 -20.51 24.43
CA ARG A 393 44.84 -20.34 25.66
C ARG A 393 44.35 -21.27 26.77
N MET A 394 43.04 -21.37 26.95
CA MET A 394 42.40 -22.24 27.93
C MET A 394 42.65 -23.72 27.63
N GLU A 395 42.70 -24.13 26.35
CA GLU A 395 43.04 -25.50 25.98
C GLU A 395 44.51 -25.85 26.30
N TYR A 396 45.45 -24.92 26.13
CA TYR A 396 46.82 -25.11 26.60
C TYR A 396 46.87 -25.22 28.13
N TYR A 397 46.14 -24.34 28.81
CA TYR A 397 46.05 -24.36 30.27
C TYR A 397 45.44 -25.68 30.79
N ARG A 398 44.40 -26.20 30.13
CA ARG A 398 43.78 -27.49 30.44
C ARG A 398 44.79 -28.64 30.43
N LYS A 399 45.65 -28.69 29.40
CA LYS A 399 46.71 -29.70 29.31
C LYS A 399 47.75 -29.55 30.42
N THR A 400 48.09 -28.32 30.79
CA THR A 400 49.00 -28.06 31.93
C THR A 400 48.38 -28.54 33.24
N VAL A 401 47.10 -28.24 33.49
CA VAL A 401 46.37 -28.71 34.68
C VAL A 401 46.29 -30.23 34.71
N GLU A 402 46.04 -30.88 33.56
CA GLU A 402 46.05 -32.35 33.46
C GLU A 402 47.40 -32.95 33.89
N LEU A 403 48.51 -32.36 33.45
CA LEU A 403 49.86 -32.80 33.85
C LEU A 403 50.12 -32.55 35.34
N MET A 404 49.72 -31.39 35.87
CA MET A 404 49.84 -31.09 37.31
C MET A 404 49.06 -32.09 38.17
N LEU A 405 47.83 -32.44 37.76
CA LEU A 405 47.02 -33.42 38.47
C LEU A 405 47.56 -34.85 38.32
N ALA A 406 48.24 -35.17 37.21
CA ALA A 406 48.90 -36.46 37.05
C ALA A 406 50.13 -36.61 37.97
N LEU A 407 50.82 -35.51 38.29
CA LEU A 407 51.95 -35.54 39.23
C LEU A 407 51.53 -35.98 40.64
N LEU A 408 50.30 -35.64 41.05
CA LEU A 408 49.75 -36.02 42.36
C LEU A 408 49.71 -37.53 42.59
N PHE A 409 49.61 -38.35 41.54
CA PHE A 409 49.62 -39.81 41.68
C PHE A 409 50.96 -40.33 42.21
N TYR A 410 52.06 -39.73 41.75
CA TYR A 410 53.40 -40.11 42.19
C TYR A 410 53.64 -39.78 43.67
N ASP A 411 52.92 -38.81 44.23
CA ASP A 411 53.08 -38.44 45.63
C ASP A 411 52.60 -39.55 46.59
N PHE A 412 51.62 -40.36 46.19
CA PHE A 412 51.04 -41.39 47.08
C PHE A 412 51.14 -42.84 46.58
N GLU A 413 51.64 -43.10 45.36
CA GLU A 413 51.66 -44.45 44.78
C GLU A 413 52.46 -45.47 45.60
N ASP A 414 53.54 -45.03 46.26
CA ASP A 414 54.44 -45.90 47.02
C ASP A 414 53.96 -46.20 48.45
N ILE A 415 52.98 -45.45 48.96
CA ILE A 415 52.52 -45.55 50.36
C ILE A 415 52.10 -46.98 50.72
N ALA A 416 51.32 -47.63 49.85
CA ALA A 416 50.86 -48.99 50.08
C ALA A 416 52.03 -50.00 50.09
N GLY A 417 53.03 -49.80 49.23
CA GLY A 417 54.22 -50.64 49.14
C GLY A 417 55.09 -50.53 50.39
N ASP A 418 55.40 -49.31 50.81
CA ASP A 418 56.17 -49.00 52.00
C ASP A 418 55.53 -49.55 53.29
N LEU A 419 54.21 -49.37 53.44
CA LEU A 419 53.47 -49.89 54.60
C LEU A 419 53.45 -51.42 54.60
N THR A 420 53.37 -52.05 53.43
CA THR A 420 53.47 -53.51 53.30
C THR A 420 54.84 -54.02 53.74
N VAL A 421 55.92 -53.29 53.43
CA VAL A 421 57.28 -53.64 53.88
C VAL A 421 57.36 -53.59 55.41
N CYS A 422 56.90 -52.51 56.05
CA CYS A 422 56.86 -52.46 57.53
C CYS A 422 56.02 -53.60 58.12
N ASN A 423 54.91 -53.97 57.46
CA ASN A 423 54.04 -55.06 57.91
C ASN A 423 54.74 -56.44 57.91
N THR A 424 55.86 -56.62 57.21
CA THR A 424 56.65 -57.88 57.27
C THR A 424 57.55 -57.99 58.49
N ILE A 425 57.77 -56.89 59.22
CA ILE A 425 58.68 -56.83 60.38
C ILE A 425 58.01 -57.44 61.60
N SER A 426 58.60 -58.51 62.15
CA SER A 426 58.06 -59.23 63.30
C SER A 426 58.58 -58.72 64.65
N ASP A 427 59.69 -57.97 64.66
CA ASP A 427 60.27 -57.38 65.86
C ASP A 427 59.55 -56.07 66.22
N PRO A 428 58.95 -55.96 67.43
CA PRO A 428 58.15 -54.79 67.80
C PRO A 428 58.92 -53.47 67.82
N THR A 429 60.21 -53.47 68.17
CA THR A 429 61.03 -52.25 68.21
C THR A 429 61.36 -51.77 66.81
N ASN A 430 61.77 -52.68 65.92
CA ASN A 430 62.04 -52.34 64.50
C ASN A 430 60.76 -51.98 63.74
N LEU A 431 59.61 -52.59 64.07
CA LEU A 431 58.31 -52.23 63.51
C LEU A 431 57.88 -50.82 63.92
N GLU A 432 58.07 -50.45 65.19
CA GLU A 432 57.80 -49.09 65.68
C GLU A 432 58.74 -48.07 65.01
N GLU A 433 60.03 -48.40 64.85
CA GLU A 433 60.99 -47.54 64.15
C GLU A 433 60.56 -47.32 62.68
N CYS A 434 60.16 -48.39 61.98
CA CYS A 434 59.67 -48.35 60.60
C CYS A 434 58.42 -47.47 60.48
N THR A 435 57.41 -47.71 61.32
CA THR A 435 56.13 -46.99 61.29
C THR A 435 56.25 -45.53 61.75
N THR A 436 57.15 -45.22 62.70
CA THR A 436 57.46 -43.84 63.12
C THR A 436 58.16 -43.07 61.99
N ALA A 437 59.09 -43.71 61.28
CA ALA A 437 59.78 -43.09 60.15
C ALA A 437 58.80 -42.76 59.01
N LEU A 438 57.91 -43.71 58.66
CA LEU A 438 56.87 -43.48 57.67
C LEU A 438 55.86 -42.43 58.11
N LEU A 439 55.44 -42.41 59.37
CA LEU A 439 54.54 -41.38 59.91
C LEU A 439 55.11 -39.98 59.70
N ALA A 440 56.39 -39.77 60.03
CA ALA A 440 57.04 -38.48 59.85
C ALA A 440 57.15 -38.05 58.37
N ILE A 441 57.32 -39.00 57.45
CA ILE A 441 57.35 -38.73 56.00
C ILE A 441 55.94 -38.41 55.50
N TYR A 442 54.95 -39.24 55.83
CA TYR A 442 53.58 -39.11 55.34
C TYR A 442 52.87 -37.87 55.89
N THR A 443 53.17 -37.43 57.12
CA THR A 443 52.65 -36.15 57.61
C THR A 443 53.12 -34.98 56.74
N LYS A 444 54.41 -34.93 56.37
CA LYS A 444 54.94 -33.86 55.50
C LYS A 444 54.43 -33.96 54.07
N LEU A 445 54.28 -35.19 53.58
CA LEU A 445 53.74 -35.47 52.26
C LEU A 445 52.27 -35.05 52.16
N GLU A 446 51.47 -35.33 53.19
CA GLU A 446 50.07 -34.94 53.28
C GLU A 446 49.91 -33.41 53.32
N GLU A 447 50.72 -32.70 54.11
CA GLU A 447 50.76 -31.23 54.12
C GLU A 447 51.07 -30.68 52.72
N ALA A 448 52.08 -31.22 52.04
CA ALA A 448 52.42 -30.83 50.66
C ALA A 448 51.30 -31.16 49.65
N PHE A 449 50.63 -32.29 49.82
CA PHE A 449 49.51 -32.74 49.00
C PHE A 449 48.28 -31.81 49.15
N GLY A 450 47.94 -31.41 50.38
CA GLY A 450 46.88 -30.42 50.64
C GLY A 450 47.20 -29.04 50.05
N ASP A 451 48.45 -28.58 50.19
CA ASP A 451 48.91 -27.32 49.59
C ASP A 451 48.80 -27.32 48.05
N MET A 452 49.10 -28.46 47.40
CA MET A 452 48.97 -28.60 45.95
C MET A 452 47.53 -28.44 45.45
N PHE A 453 46.51 -28.92 46.18
CA PHE A 453 45.12 -28.70 45.81
C PHE A 453 44.68 -27.24 45.98
N THR A 454 45.16 -26.58 47.04
CA THR A 454 44.93 -25.15 47.23
C THR A 454 45.56 -24.34 46.10
N LEU A 455 46.81 -24.66 45.72
CA LEU A 455 47.51 -24.04 44.61
C LEU A 455 46.82 -24.32 43.27
N GLY A 456 46.36 -25.54 43.04
CA GLY A 456 45.61 -25.94 41.84
C GLY A 456 44.34 -25.11 41.67
N TYR A 457 43.52 -25.00 42.72
CA TYR A 457 42.32 -24.14 42.72
C TYR A 457 42.67 -22.67 42.44
N ASN A 458 43.68 -22.13 43.13
CA ASN A 458 44.07 -20.73 42.97
C ASN A 458 44.56 -20.44 41.55
N THR A 459 45.29 -21.38 40.94
CA THR A 459 45.77 -21.24 39.55
C THR A 459 44.60 -21.21 38.58
N VAL A 460 43.59 -22.09 38.75
CA VAL A 460 42.40 -22.08 37.90
C VAL A 460 41.63 -20.77 38.07
N SER A 461 41.41 -20.33 39.31
CA SER A 461 40.73 -19.06 39.60
C SER A 461 41.45 -17.86 39.00
N HIS A 462 42.79 -17.83 39.06
CA HIS A 462 43.60 -16.76 38.49
C HIS A 462 43.55 -16.76 36.96
N GLU A 463 43.70 -17.92 36.32
CA GLU A 463 43.69 -17.98 34.85
C GLU A 463 42.31 -17.66 34.28
N VAL A 464 41.23 -18.08 34.94
CA VAL A 464 39.86 -17.71 34.55
C VAL A 464 39.64 -16.20 34.69
N THR A 465 40.11 -15.59 35.79
CA THR A 465 40.02 -14.13 35.98
C THR A 465 40.86 -13.38 34.94
N ALA A 466 42.05 -13.88 34.62
CA ALA A 466 42.91 -13.30 33.59
C ALA A 466 42.24 -13.40 32.22
N SER A 467 41.71 -14.56 31.86
CA SER A 467 40.98 -14.79 30.60
C SER A 467 39.77 -13.88 30.47
N ARG A 468 38.99 -13.72 31.54
CA ARG A 468 37.88 -12.75 31.62
C ARG A 468 38.33 -11.33 31.27
N ASN A 469 39.42 -10.87 31.90
CA ASN A 469 39.92 -9.52 31.66
C ASN A 469 40.51 -9.37 30.25
N ARG A 470 41.16 -10.40 29.70
CA ARG A 470 41.69 -10.40 28.33
C ARG A 470 40.57 -10.37 27.29
N LEU A 471 39.50 -11.15 27.48
CA LEU A 471 38.29 -11.08 26.65
C LEU A 471 37.70 -9.67 26.67
N LYS A 472 37.52 -9.10 27.87
CA LYS A 472 37.01 -7.73 28.04
C LYS A 472 37.82 -6.70 27.30
N ILE A 473 39.15 -6.74 27.44
CA ILE A 473 40.05 -5.82 26.76
C ILE A 473 40.01 -6.01 25.25
N CYS A 474 40.06 -7.26 24.76
CA CYS A 474 40.05 -7.56 23.32
C CYS A 474 38.80 -7.01 22.66
N MET A 475 37.63 -7.31 23.22
CA MET A 475 36.36 -6.88 22.65
C MET A 475 36.14 -5.36 22.80
N ASN A 476 36.54 -4.74 23.92
CA ASN A 476 36.48 -3.28 24.06
C ASN A 476 37.38 -2.55 23.07
N ILE A 477 38.57 -3.11 22.78
CA ILE A 477 39.46 -2.55 21.76
C ILE A 477 38.80 -2.63 20.39
N SER A 478 38.28 -3.80 20.00
CA SER A 478 37.57 -3.97 18.72
C SER A 478 36.36 -3.03 18.58
N GLN A 479 35.55 -2.89 19.63
CA GLN A 479 34.42 -1.96 19.66
C GLN A 479 34.87 -0.47 19.60
N SER A 480 35.98 -0.12 20.24
CA SER A 480 36.54 1.25 20.18
C SER A 480 37.19 1.57 18.83
N GLU A 481 37.69 0.54 18.12
CA GLU A 481 38.29 0.64 16.79
C GLU A 481 37.23 0.92 15.71
N LEU A 482 36.05 0.29 15.81
CA LEU A 482 34.86 0.60 14.99
C LEU A 482 34.39 2.06 15.15
N ALA A 483 34.66 2.69 16.30
CA ALA A 483 34.21 4.04 16.62
C ALA A 483 35.19 5.15 16.20
N TYR A 484 36.48 4.88 15.94
CA TYR A 484 37.48 5.96 15.78
C TYR A 484 38.51 5.86 14.65
N THR A 485 38.97 4.69 14.19
CA THR A 485 40.23 4.67 13.39
C THR A 485 40.48 3.39 12.58
N GLU A 486 39.50 2.84 11.86
CA GLU A 486 39.84 1.83 10.84
C GLU A 486 40.79 2.45 9.79
N ILE A 487 42.08 2.08 9.83
CA ILE A 487 42.96 1.77 8.68
C ILE A 487 44.47 1.81 9.03
N PRO A 488 45.06 2.77 9.77
CA PRO A 488 46.53 2.82 9.89
C PRO A 488 47.18 1.98 11.00
N LEU A 489 46.47 1.62 12.07
CA LEU A 489 47.07 1.01 13.28
C LEU A 489 46.89 -0.51 13.41
N LEU A 490 45.95 -1.11 12.66
CA LEU A 490 45.63 -2.53 12.75
C LEU A 490 46.67 -3.45 12.08
N ILE A 491 47.50 -2.91 11.17
CA ILE A 491 48.55 -3.69 10.47
C ILE A 491 49.63 -4.19 11.45
N GLN A 492 49.77 -3.59 12.63
CA GLN A 492 50.87 -3.89 13.55
C GLN A 492 50.57 -4.92 14.64
N LYS A 493 49.31 -5.36 14.87
CA LYS A 493 48.97 -6.12 16.10
C LYS A 493 48.33 -7.51 15.97
N ILE A 494 48.00 -8.02 14.78
CA ILE A 494 47.25 -9.29 14.68
C ILE A 494 48.20 -10.44 14.31
N ASN A 495 48.67 -11.26 15.26
CA ASN A 495 49.42 -12.51 14.99
C ASN A 495 49.07 -13.61 15.99
N ALA A 496 48.13 -14.50 15.63
CA ALA A 496 48.20 -15.97 15.70
C ALA A 496 46.78 -16.56 15.63
N LEU A 497 46.61 -17.65 14.85
CA LEU A 497 45.81 -18.87 15.13
C LEU A 497 45.06 -19.50 13.89
N PRO A 498 44.64 -20.81 13.94
CA PRO A 498 44.21 -21.63 12.78
C PRO A 498 42.95 -21.21 12.00
N ILE A 499 42.96 -21.52 10.70
CA ILE A 499 41.85 -21.37 9.73
C ILE A 499 40.89 -22.57 9.85
N MET A 500 39.64 -22.31 10.27
CA MET A 500 38.49 -23.21 10.11
C MET A 500 37.23 -22.46 9.58
N SER A 501 37.39 -21.27 8.99
CA SER A 501 36.27 -20.35 8.68
C SER A 501 35.78 -20.34 7.22
N SER A 502 36.17 -21.28 6.36
CA SER A 502 35.72 -21.31 4.95
C SER A 502 34.19 -21.43 4.82
N GLY A 503 33.55 -22.26 5.65
CA GLY A 503 32.07 -22.41 5.65
C GLY A 503 31.30 -21.12 5.96
N LYS A 504 31.92 -20.13 6.63
CA LYS A 504 31.29 -18.84 6.93
C LYS A 504 31.20 -17.94 5.71
N VAL A 505 32.23 -17.97 4.84
CA VAL A 505 32.18 -17.29 3.54
C VAL A 505 31.06 -17.88 2.71
N SER A 506 30.96 -19.22 2.65
CA SER A 506 29.86 -19.89 1.94
C SER A 506 28.49 -19.48 2.47
N GLN A 507 28.29 -19.40 3.79
CA GLN A 507 27.01 -18.98 4.36
C GLN A 507 26.67 -17.52 4.06
N ALA A 508 27.64 -16.60 4.19
CA ALA A 508 27.44 -15.19 3.86
C ALA A 508 27.10 -14.99 2.37
N VAL A 509 27.78 -15.75 1.51
CA VAL A 509 27.55 -15.77 0.06
C VAL A 509 26.16 -16.31 -0.27
N LEU A 510 25.72 -17.42 0.34
CA LEU A 510 24.36 -17.94 0.17
C LEU A 510 23.29 -16.95 0.65
N ASN A 511 23.52 -16.30 1.80
CA ASN A 511 22.60 -15.28 2.32
C ASN A 511 22.51 -14.05 1.39
N ALA A 512 23.61 -13.66 0.75
CA ALA A 512 23.63 -12.61 -0.27
C ALA A 512 22.88 -13.03 -1.54
N GLN A 513 23.01 -14.30 -1.94
CA GLN A 513 22.29 -14.85 -3.09
C GLN A 513 20.77 -14.74 -2.92
N THR A 514 20.24 -15.14 -1.75
CA THR A 514 18.80 -15.08 -1.49
C THR A 514 18.25 -13.67 -1.69
N VAL A 515 18.96 -12.64 -1.23
CA VAL A 515 18.52 -11.24 -1.37
C VAL A 515 18.62 -10.76 -2.82
N LEU A 516 19.68 -11.13 -3.55
CA LEU A 516 19.86 -10.76 -4.96
C LEU A 516 18.84 -11.42 -5.89
N LEU A 517 18.40 -12.64 -5.57
CA LEU A 517 17.37 -13.34 -6.35
C LEU A 517 15.97 -12.79 -6.10
N ALA A 518 15.69 -12.34 -4.87
CA ALA A 518 14.39 -11.75 -4.50
C ALA A 518 14.07 -10.41 -5.22
N VAL A 519 15.04 -9.83 -5.94
CA VAL A 519 14.84 -8.59 -6.71
C VAL A 519 13.85 -8.78 -7.86
N ASP A 520 13.66 -10.01 -8.34
CA ASP A 520 12.75 -10.33 -9.46
C ASP A 520 11.35 -10.75 -9.01
N ASP A 521 11.09 -10.87 -7.70
CA ASP A 521 9.88 -11.52 -7.18
C ASP A 521 8.57 -10.88 -7.68
N ASN A 522 8.60 -9.58 -8.00
CA ASN A 522 7.42 -8.80 -8.41
C ASN A 522 7.43 -8.40 -9.90
N THR A 523 8.42 -8.84 -10.68
CA THR A 523 8.55 -8.45 -12.09
C THR A 523 7.62 -9.16 -13.09
N PRO A 524 6.94 -10.28 -12.75
CA PRO A 524 5.81 -10.76 -13.54
C PRO A 524 4.65 -9.75 -13.47
N PHE A 525 4.77 -8.63 -14.18
CA PHE A 525 3.81 -7.54 -14.18
C PHE A 525 3.19 -7.35 -15.56
N LYS A 526 1.87 -7.26 -15.60
CA LYS A 526 1.11 -6.93 -16.80
C LYS A 526 0.04 -5.91 -16.47
N ALA A 527 0.07 -4.78 -17.15
CA ALA A 527 -0.94 -3.73 -17.03
C ALA A 527 -2.27 -4.19 -17.68
N ASP A 528 -3.37 -4.10 -16.95
CA ASP A 528 -4.71 -4.49 -17.38
C ASP A 528 -5.38 -3.41 -18.25
N ALA A 529 -5.09 -2.13 -18.01
CA ALA A 529 -5.65 -1.02 -18.79
C ALA A 529 -5.14 -0.97 -20.24
N ASN A 530 -4.19 -1.84 -20.62
CA ASN A 530 -3.45 -1.84 -21.89
C ASN A 530 -2.80 -0.48 -22.22
N TYR A 531 -2.46 0.31 -21.19
CA TYR A 531 -1.79 1.59 -21.39
C TYR A 531 -0.32 1.36 -21.74
N ALA A 532 0.05 1.56 -23.01
CA ALA A 532 1.35 1.18 -23.52
C ALA A 532 2.53 1.79 -22.74
N ALA A 533 2.39 3.00 -22.20
CA ALA A 533 3.45 3.65 -21.42
C ALA A 533 3.71 2.92 -20.08
N LEU A 534 2.66 2.45 -19.41
CA LEU A 534 2.74 1.71 -18.15
C LEU A 534 3.47 0.38 -18.36
N GLN A 535 3.09 -0.36 -19.40
CA GLN A 535 3.76 -1.62 -19.73
C GLN A 535 5.22 -1.40 -20.14
N GLN A 536 5.51 -0.36 -20.93
CA GLN A 536 6.90 -0.02 -21.29
C GLN A 536 7.76 0.28 -20.06
N LEU A 537 7.23 1.03 -19.09
CA LEU A 537 7.96 1.32 -17.85
C LEU A 537 8.17 0.05 -17.01
N ALA A 538 7.16 -0.81 -16.91
CA ALA A 538 7.26 -2.11 -16.23
C ALA A 538 8.32 -3.01 -16.89
N ASP A 539 8.31 -3.13 -18.22
CA ASP A 539 9.28 -3.92 -18.98
C ASP A 539 10.73 -3.41 -18.75
N ILE A 540 10.92 -2.09 -18.61
CA ILE A 540 12.21 -1.52 -18.24
C ILE A 540 12.61 -1.95 -16.82
N MET A 541 11.69 -1.90 -15.84
CA MET A 541 11.96 -2.38 -14.48
C MET A 541 12.34 -3.87 -14.44
N VAL A 542 11.67 -4.72 -15.22
CA VAL A 542 12.05 -6.14 -15.39
C VAL A 542 13.48 -6.27 -15.94
N GLY A 543 13.82 -5.44 -16.93
CA GLY A 543 15.18 -5.38 -17.47
C GLY A 543 16.23 -5.02 -16.42
N VAL A 544 15.93 -4.07 -15.54
CA VAL A 544 16.80 -3.67 -14.42
C VAL A 544 16.93 -4.79 -13.39
N ALA A 545 15.82 -5.42 -12.99
CA ALA A 545 15.83 -6.55 -12.06
C ALA A 545 16.70 -7.71 -12.58
N THR A 546 16.59 -8.02 -13.88
CA THR A 546 17.40 -9.06 -14.54
C THR A 546 18.90 -8.81 -14.40
N VAL A 547 19.35 -7.56 -14.44
CA VAL A 547 20.77 -7.21 -14.23
C VAL A 547 21.20 -7.58 -12.81
N THR A 548 20.40 -7.23 -11.79
CA THR A 548 20.70 -7.53 -10.38
C THR A 548 20.67 -9.03 -10.10
N VAL A 549 19.72 -9.76 -10.66
CA VAL A 549 19.63 -11.23 -10.55
C VAL A 549 20.84 -11.92 -11.18
N LYS A 550 21.35 -11.42 -12.32
CA LYS A 550 22.58 -11.94 -12.92
C LYS A 550 23.78 -11.80 -12.00
N VAL A 551 23.87 -10.73 -11.21
CA VAL A 551 24.91 -10.60 -10.16
C VAL A 551 24.80 -11.76 -9.17
N GLY A 552 23.59 -12.03 -8.66
CA GLY A 552 23.33 -13.14 -7.74
C GLY A 552 23.64 -14.52 -8.33
N ASN A 553 23.20 -14.78 -9.56
CA ASN A 553 23.35 -16.10 -10.20
C ASN A 553 24.76 -16.39 -10.70
N GLU A 554 25.53 -15.37 -11.07
CA GLU A 554 26.82 -15.58 -11.72
C GLU A 554 28.03 -15.34 -10.81
N LEU A 555 27.94 -14.40 -9.86
CA LEU A 555 29.07 -14.07 -8.98
C LEU A 555 29.12 -15.00 -7.74
N ILE A 556 27.97 -15.25 -7.11
CA ILE A 556 27.88 -16.01 -5.86
C ILE A 556 28.38 -17.46 -6.02
N PRO A 557 28.03 -18.23 -7.07
CA PRO A 557 28.54 -19.60 -7.21
C PRO A 557 30.06 -19.63 -7.43
N LEU A 558 30.63 -18.60 -8.05
CA LEU A 558 32.08 -18.50 -8.26
C LEU A 558 32.83 -18.20 -6.96
N VAL A 559 32.29 -17.31 -6.10
CA VAL A 559 32.85 -17.10 -4.76
C VAL A 559 32.70 -18.35 -3.91
N SER A 560 31.57 -19.07 -4.00
CA SER A 560 31.38 -20.36 -3.31
C SER A 560 32.36 -21.42 -3.79
N SER A 561 32.63 -21.48 -5.09
CA SER A 561 33.60 -22.40 -5.69
C SER A 561 35.04 -22.05 -5.31
N LEU A 562 35.36 -20.76 -5.17
CA LEU A 562 36.67 -20.30 -4.68
C LEU A 562 36.95 -20.81 -3.26
N VAL A 563 35.91 -20.87 -2.42
CA VAL A 563 36.02 -21.33 -1.02
C VAL A 563 36.27 -22.85 -0.93
N THR A 564 35.81 -23.62 -1.91
CA THR A 564 35.97 -25.08 -1.95
C THR A 564 37.11 -25.55 -2.87
N ASP A 565 37.80 -24.64 -3.55
CA ASP A 565 38.92 -24.96 -4.44
C ASP A 565 40.13 -25.49 -3.66
N ALA A 566 40.59 -26.67 -4.04
CA ALA A 566 41.79 -27.33 -3.51
C ALA A 566 42.81 -27.66 -4.61
N SER A 567 42.72 -26.97 -5.76
CA SER A 567 43.52 -27.26 -6.96
C SER A 567 45.00 -26.93 -6.79
N GLY A 568 45.32 -25.99 -5.88
CA GLY A 568 46.64 -25.41 -5.74
C GLY A 568 46.96 -24.30 -6.76
N ASP A 569 46.08 -24.03 -7.73
CA ASP A 569 46.18 -22.91 -8.68
C ASP A 569 45.50 -21.65 -8.13
N VAL A 570 46.14 -21.04 -7.14
CA VAL A 570 45.66 -19.81 -6.49
C VAL A 570 45.51 -18.64 -7.49
N PRO A 571 46.44 -18.41 -8.44
CA PRO A 571 46.25 -17.39 -9.46
C PRO A 571 45.01 -17.61 -10.33
N GLY A 572 44.77 -18.83 -10.81
CA GLY A 572 43.65 -19.19 -11.67
C GLY A 572 42.30 -19.12 -10.96
N ALA A 573 42.20 -19.69 -9.74
CA ALA A 573 40.95 -19.71 -8.97
C ALA A 573 40.43 -18.29 -8.67
N PHE A 574 41.31 -17.37 -8.22
CA PHE A 574 40.93 -15.98 -7.97
C PHE A 574 40.70 -15.17 -9.27
N ALA A 575 41.41 -15.48 -10.36
CA ALA A 575 41.25 -14.77 -11.64
C ALA A 575 39.83 -14.92 -12.20
N THR A 576 39.22 -16.10 -12.05
CA THR A 576 37.83 -16.33 -12.46
C THR A 576 36.85 -15.41 -11.71
N VAL A 577 37.02 -15.27 -10.39
CA VAL A 577 36.16 -14.37 -9.57
C VAL A 577 36.38 -12.91 -9.95
N PHE A 578 37.63 -12.44 -10.06
CA PHE A 578 37.92 -11.05 -10.46
C PHE A 578 37.41 -10.71 -11.86
N SER A 579 37.53 -11.64 -12.81
CA SER A 579 36.99 -11.47 -14.16
C SER A 579 35.47 -11.31 -14.12
N LYS A 580 34.77 -12.12 -13.30
CA LYS A 580 33.32 -11.98 -13.14
C LYS A 580 32.92 -10.66 -12.47
N ILE A 581 33.61 -10.24 -11.40
CA ILE A 581 33.33 -8.95 -10.75
C ILE A 581 33.49 -7.81 -11.77
N THR A 582 34.56 -7.82 -12.56
CA THR A 582 34.80 -6.83 -13.62
C THR A 582 33.68 -6.85 -14.67
N ALA A 583 33.25 -8.04 -15.09
CA ALA A 583 32.17 -8.20 -16.07
C ALA A 583 30.81 -7.70 -15.54
N VAL A 584 30.50 -7.96 -14.26
CA VAL A 584 29.30 -7.45 -13.59
C VAL A 584 29.34 -5.92 -13.53
N LYS A 585 30.46 -5.33 -13.08
CA LYS A 585 30.61 -3.87 -13.05
C LYS A 585 30.44 -3.24 -14.44
N ALA A 586 31.02 -3.83 -15.47
CA ALA A 586 30.86 -3.39 -16.85
C ALA A 586 29.39 -3.49 -17.31
N THR A 587 28.70 -4.56 -16.95
CA THR A 587 27.27 -4.74 -17.25
C THR A 587 26.42 -3.66 -16.57
N ILE A 588 26.68 -3.35 -15.29
CA ILE A 588 25.98 -2.28 -14.56
C ILE A 588 26.25 -0.93 -15.25
N ALA A 589 27.51 -0.61 -15.55
CA ALA A 589 27.92 0.63 -16.20
C ALA A 589 27.31 0.82 -17.60
N GLU A 590 27.01 -0.27 -18.31
CA GLU A 590 26.36 -0.23 -19.63
C GLU A 590 24.82 -0.17 -19.50
N LYS A 591 24.22 -1.05 -18.70
CA LYS A 591 22.77 -1.27 -18.70
C LYS A 591 21.98 -0.25 -17.90
N VAL A 592 22.52 0.26 -16.79
CA VAL A 592 21.80 1.26 -15.96
C VAL A 592 21.58 2.57 -16.74
N PRO A 593 22.58 3.15 -17.43
CA PRO A 593 22.34 4.34 -18.25
C PRO A 593 21.33 4.11 -19.38
N ILE A 594 21.34 2.92 -20.02
CA ILE A 594 20.36 2.58 -21.07
C ILE A 594 18.94 2.54 -20.50
N ALA A 595 18.75 1.92 -19.32
CA ALA A 595 17.46 1.91 -18.64
C ALA A 595 17.01 3.32 -18.26
N ASN A 596 17.91 4.15 -17.73
CA ASN A 596 17.62 5.53 -17.36
C ASN A 596 17.18 6.37 -18.57
N GLU A 597 17.87 6.27 -19.70
CA GLU A 597 17.47 6.96 -20.93
C GLU A 597 16.15 6.43 -21.51
N ALA A 598 15.88 5.13 -21.38
CA ALA A 598 14.59 4.56 -21.77
C ALA A 598 13.44 5.10 -20.91
N ILE A 599 13.62 5.22 -19.59
CA ILE A 599 12.63 5.82 -18.66
C ILE A 599 12.34 7.27 -19.06
N LYS A 600 13.39 8.08 -19.26
CA LYS A 600 13.27 9.48 -19.71
C LYS A 600 12.55 9.57 -21.06
N ALA A 601 12.81 8.64 -21.98
CA ALA A 601 12.13 8.59 -23.26
C ALA A 601 10.64 8.29 -23.11
N VAL A 602 10.24 7.36 -22.21
CA VAL A 602 8.82 7.12 -21.91
C VAL A 602 8.16 8.41 -21.40
N PHE A 603 8.76 9.08 -20.41
CA PHE A 603 8.20 10.32 -19.85
C PHE A 603 8.09 11.45 -20.87
N LYS A 604 9.12 11.63 -21.71
CA LYS A 604 9.12 12.65 -22.77
C LYS A 604 8.10 12.35 -23.86
N THR A 605 8.08 11.12 -24.39
CA THR A 605 7.23 10.76 -25.53
C THR A 605 5.75 10.70 -25.15
N ARG A 606 5.43 10.32 -23.91
CA ARG A 606 4.03 10.10 -23.49
C ARG A 606 3.43 11.25 -22.70
N PHE A 607 4.22 11.95 -21.88
CA PHE A 607 3.71 12.98 -20.99
C PHE A 607 4.31 14.36 -21.28
N ASN A 608 5.12 14.50 -22.34
CA ASN A 608 5.81 15.74 -22.70
C ASN A 608 6.63 16.33 -21.52
N SER A 609 7.13 15.46 -20.63
CA SER A 609 7.85 15.88 -19.43
C SER A 609 9.36 15.67 -19.58
N VAL A 610 10.15 16.59 -19.01
CA VAL A 610 11.62 16.58 -19.01
C VAL A 610 12.15 16.93 -17.62
N GLY A 611 13.29 16.34 -17.23
CA GLY A 611 13.93 16.59 -15.93
C GLY A 611 13.30 15.84 -14.75
N LEU A 612 12.44 14.85 -15.00
CA LEU A 612 11.94 13.93 -13.98
C LEU A 612 12.89 12.75 -13.83
N ASP A 613 13.91 12.96 -13.00
CA ASP A 613 15.02 12.02 -12.83
C ASP A 613 14.92 11.19 -11.54
N TYR A 614 13.77 11.15 -10.86
CA TYR A 614 13.62 10.41 -9.59
C TYR A 614 13.98 8.91 -9.69
N ILE A 615 13.34 8.15 -10.60
CA ILE A 615 13.68 6.73 -10.81
C ILE A 615 15.13 6.60 -11.31
N PRO A 616 15.58 7.35 -12.34
CA PRO A 616 16.98 7.33 -12.76
C PRO A 616 18.00 7.57 -11.64
N ASP A 617 17.75 8.55 -10.76
CA ASP A 617 18.64 8.91 -9.65
C ASP A 617 18.64 7.82 -8.57
N GLN A 618 17.47 7.27 -8.23
CA GLN A 618 17.33 6.16 -7.28
C GLN A 618 18.05 4.89 -7.78
N LEU A 619 17.91 4.56 -9.07
CA LEU A 619 18.63 3.45 -9.68
C LEU A 619 20.13 3.70 -9.69
N THR A 620 20.57 4.91 -10.06
CA THR A 620 22.00 5.27 -10.07
C THR A 620 22.60 5.16 -8.66
N ASP A 621 21.97 5.77 -7.65
CA ASP A 621 22.41 5.69 -6.24
C ASP A 621 22.46 4.23 -5.74
N GLY A 622 21.44 3.42 -6.06
CA GLY A 622 21.41 2.01 -5.67
C GLY A 622 22.53 1.17 -6.31
N PHE A 623 22.74 1.31 -7.63
CA PHE A 623 23.76 0.55 -8.35
C PHE A 623 25.19 1.04 -8.08
N ASP A 624 25.40 2.34 -7.82
CA ASP A 624 26.69 2.88 -7.41
C ASP A 624 27.16 2.24 -6.10
N ARG A 625 26.24 2.02 -5.16
CA ARG A 625 26.54 1.30 -3.91
C ARG A 625 26.92 -0.14 -4.18
N ILE A 626 26.18 -0.87 -5.03
CA ILE A 626 26.55 -2.23 -5.45
C ILE A 626 27.96 -2.25 -6.04
N VAL A 627 28.29 -1.28 -6.89
CA VAL A 627 29.65 -1.14 -7.47
C VAL A 627 30.70 -0.91 -6.38
N THR A 628 30.44 -0.03 -5.40
CA THR A 628 31.33 0.15 -4.24
C THR A 628 31.53 -1.16 -3.47
N GLY A 629 30.47 -1.91 -3.18
CA GLY A 629 30.57 -3.20 -2.50
C GLY A 629 31.37 -4.25 -3.26
N LEU A 630 31.28 -4.24 -4.60
CA LEU A 630 32.09 -5.10 -5.47
C LEU A 630 33.57 -4.70 -5.48
N ASP A 631 33.88 -3.41 -5.37
CA ASP A 631 35.24 -2.91 -5.23
C ASP A 631 35.85 -3.29 -3.87
N ASP A 632 35.10 -3.13 -2.79
CA ASP A 632 35.53 -3.58 -1.46
C ASP A 632 35.80 -5.09 -1.45
N LEU A 633 34.88 -5.89 -2.01
CA LEU A 633 35.08 -7.34 -2.14
C LEU A 633 36.34 -7.67 -2.95
N THR A 634 36.59 -6.94 -4.03
CA THR A 634 37.81 -7.12 -4.84
C THR A 634 39.07 -6.86 -4.02
N VAL A 635 39.10 -5.77 -3.26
CA VAL A 635 40.24 -5.41 -2.39
C VAL A 635 40.49 -6.50 -1.34
N GLN A 636 39.44 -6.96 -0.66
CA GLN A 636 39.59 -7.99 0.39
C GLN A 636 40.03 -9.35 -0.19
N LEU A 637 39.49 -9.74 -1.35
CA LEU A 637 39.93 -10.94 -2.05
C LEU A 637 41.38 -10.85 -2.55
N GLN A 638 41.83 -9.67 -2.99
CA GLN A 638 43.23 -9.45 -3.40
C GLN A 638 44.18 -9.57 -2.21
N ALA A 639 43.82 -9.02 -1.05
CA ALA A 639 44.58 -9.15 0.17
C ALA A 639 44.71 -10.63 0.61
N LEU A 640 43.60 -11.38 0.58
CA LEU A 640 43.59 -12.82 0.87
C LEU A 640 44.47 -13.61 -0.12
N LYS A 641 44.35 -13.33 -1.43
CA LYS A 641 45.19 -13.94 -2.47
C LYS A 641 46.68 -13.72 -2.20
N GLY A 642 47.05 -12.48 -1.84
CA GLY A 642 48.44 -12.12 -1.52
C GLY A 642 48.99 -12.89 -0.32
N ALA A 643 48.18 -13.03 0.73
CA ALA A 643 48.54 -13.82 1.92
C ALA A 643 48.78 -15.30 1.58
N ILE A 644 47.90 -15.90 0.77
CA ILE A 644 48.05 -17.30 0.33
C ILE A 644 49.30 -17.47 -0.54
N ALA A 645 49.55 -16.54 -1.47
CA ALA A 645 50.73 -16.58 -2.33
C ALA A 645 52.04 -16.48 -1.53
N ALA A 646 52.08 -15.68 -0.47
CA ALA A 646 53.22 -15.59 0.44
C ALA A 646 53.47 -16.92 1.19
N ALA A 647 52.41 -17.59 1.63
CA ALA A 647 52.50 -18.92 2.25
C ALA A 647 53.08 -19.96 1.29
N ILE A 648 52.61 -19.96 0.03
CA ILE A 648 53.12 -20.87 -1.02
C ILE A 648 54.59 -20.59 -1.31
N THR A 649 54.98 -19.32 -1.36
CA THR A 649 56.37 -18.91 -1.62
C THR A 649 57.31 -19.40 -0.53
N GLU A 650 56.93 -19.31 0.75
CA GLU A 650 57.72 -19.86 1.86
C GLU A 650 57.77 -21.40 1.85
N ALA A 651 56.67 -22.06 1.46
CA ALA A 651 56.62 -23.51 1.35
C ALA A 651 57.37 -24.08 0.12
N GLY A 652 57.71 -23.23 -0.85
CA GLY A 652 58.38 -23.61 -2.11
C GLY A 652 57.45 -24.23 -3.17
N ALA A 653 56.33 -24.84 -2.78
CA ALA A 653 55.29 -25.33 -3.67
C ALA A 653 53.91 -25.39 -2.97
N PRO A 654 52.79 -25.32 -3.71
CA PRO A 654 51.43 -25.34 -3.13
C PRO A 654 51.15 -26.59 -2.27
N GLY A 655 51.58 -27.77 -2.72
CA GLY A 655 51.40 -29.04 -1.98
C GLY A 655 52.31 -29.21 -0.75
N ALA A 656 53.28 -28.32 -0.55
CA ALA A 656 54.20 -28.34 0.59
C ALA A 656 53.78 -27.37 1.71
N VAL A 657 52.66 -26.65 1.54
CA VAL A 657 52.15 -25.71 2.53
C VAL A 657 51.67 -26.47 3.76
N THR A 658 52.44 -26.39 4.84
CA THR A 658 52.04 -26.94 6.13
C THR A 658 51.09 -25.99 6.85
N ASN A 659 50.33 -26.52 7.81
CA ASN A 659 49.49 -25.71 8.69
C ASN A 659 50.27 -24.60 9.41
N THR A 660 51.56 -24.81 9.70
CA THR A 660 52.41 -23.82 10.37
C THR A 660 52.74 -22.65 9.42
N VAL A 661 53.13 -22.96 8.18
CA VAL A 661 53.43 -21.93 7.15
C VAL A 661 52.18 -21.17 6.75
N LEU A 662 51.05 -21.87 6.58
CA LEU A 662 49.77 -21.24 6.24
C LEU A 662 49.32 -20.25 7.32
N LYS A 663 49.42 -20.64 8.61
CA LYS A 663 49.05 -19.79 9.76
C LYS A 663 49.93 -18.56 9.94
N LYS A 664 51.16 -18.59 9.41
CA LYS A 664 52.08 -17.45 9.47
C LYS A 664 51.62 -16.30 8.57
N TYR A 665 51.01 -16.61 7.42
CA TYR A 665 50.65 -15.63 6.41
C TYR A 665 49.14 -15.38 6.29
N VAL A 666 48.32 -16.43 6.35
CA VAL A 666 46.87 -16.34 6.19
C VAL A 666 46.22 -16.27 7.57
N LYS A 667 46.02 -15.04 8.03
CA LYS A 667 45.38 -14.72 9.32
C LYS A 667 43.85 -14.83 9.20
N PRO A 668 43.15 -15.20 10.29
CA PRO A 668 41.68 -15.23 10.33
C PRO A 668 41.01 -13.93 9.84
N ALA A 669 41.63 -12.78 10.13
CA ALA A 669 41.16 -11.45 9.70
C ALA A 669 40.87 -11.37 8.19
N PHE A 670 41.70 -11.98 7.31
CA PHE A 670 41.46 -11.93 5.86
C PHE A 670 40.15 -12.64 5.46
N ILE A 671 39.78 -13.72 6.15
CA ILE A 671 38.54 -14.45 5.88
C ILE A 671 37.33 -13.65 6.37
N TYR A 672 37.45 -13.04 7.56
CA TYR A 672 36.39 -12.19 8.11
C TYR A 672 36.16 -10.93 7.29
N ASN A 673 37.21 -10.30 6.76
CA ASN A 673 37.07 -9.15 5.87
C ASN A 673 36.32 -9.50 4.57
N VAL A 674 36.54 -10.70 4.02
CA VAL A 674 35.78 -11.18 2.85
C VAL A 674 34.31 -11.42 3.20
N VAL A 675 34.02 -12.03 4.36
CA VAL A 675 32.64 -12.19 4.86
C VAL A 675 31.96 -10.83 5.02
N PHE A 676 32.65 -9.86 5.61
CA PHE A 676 32.15 -8.50 5.79
C PHE A 676 31.85 -7.81 4.45
N ALA A 677 32.77 -7.88 3.47
CA ALA A 677 32.55 -7.31 2.15
C ALA A 677 31.35 -7.94 1.42
N VAL A 678 31.13 -9.25 1.56
CA VAL A 678 29.95 -9.93 1.01
C VAL A 678 28.66 -9.46 1.71
N ASN A 679 28.69 -9.30 3.04
CA ASN A 679 27.54 -8.80 3.80
C ASN A 679 27.22 -7.32 3.49
N GLN A 680 28.24 -6.49 3.25
CA GLN A 680 28.04 -5.11 2.77
C GLN A 680 27.38 -5.09 1.39
N LEU A 681 27.86 -5.91 0.45
CA LEU A 681 27.25 -6.03 -0.88
C LEU A 681 25.78 -6.45 -0.79
N LYS A 682 25.46 -7.41 0.09
CA LYS A 682 24.08 -7.80 0.41
C LYS A 682 23.27 -6.60 0.92
N ALA A 683 23.82 -5.79 1.81
CA ALA A 683 23.14 -4.61 2.36
C ALA A 683 22.89 -3.48 1.36
N TYR A 684 23.54 -3.50 0.20
CA TYR A 684 23.32 -2.52 -0.87
C TYR A 684 22.20 -2.89 -1.83
N THR A 685 21.71 -4.13 -1.77
CA THR A 685 20.68 -4.64 -2.70
C THR A 685 19.25 -4.14 -2.39
N PRO A 686 18.79 -4.02 -1.12
CA PRO A 686 17.40 -3.69 -0.80
C PRO A 686 16.90 -2.38 -1.43
N VAL A 687 17.75 -1.35 -1.58
CA VAL A 687 17.35 -0.07 -2.18
C VAL A 687 17.03 -0.19 -3.69
N VAL A 688 17.72 -1.08 -4.41
CA VAL A 688 17.43 -1.36 -5.82
C VAL A 688 16.12 -2.12 -5.94
N LYS A 689 15.92 -3.14 -5.08
CA LYS A 689 14.65 -3.87 -5.01
C LYS A 689 13.48 -2.94 -4.71
N TYR A 690 13.61 -2.10 -3.70
CA TYR A 690 12.58 -1.12 -3.33
C TYR A 690 12.24 -0.19 -4.51
N THR A 691 13.25 0.35 -5.21
CA THR A 691 13.01 1.23 -6.38
C THR A 691 12.20 0.53 -7.47
N ILE A 692 12.49 -0.76 -7.74
CA ILE A 692 11.76 -1.57 -8.71
C ILE A 692 10.33 -1.83 -8.21
N ASP A 693 10.19 -2.34 -6.99
CA ASP A 693 8.91 -2.72 -6.41
C ASP A 693 7.97 -1.50 -6.28
N SER A 694 8.47 -0.36 -5.79
CA SER A 694 7.68 0.86 -5.63
C SER A 694 7.27 1.46 -6.97
N THR A 695 8.12 1.33 -8.01
CA THR A 695 7.76 1.77 -9.37
C THR A 695 6.66 0.88 -9.95
N LEU A 696 6.77 -0.44 -9.79
CA LEU A 696 5.74 -1.39 -10.25
C LEU A 696 4.41 -1.22 -9.49
N GLU A 697 4.47 -0.97 -8.18
CA GLU A 697 3.31 -0.64 -7.38
C GLU A 697 2.62 0.64 -7.90
N ASN A 698 3.38 1.72 -8.13
CA ASN A 698 2.86 2.96 -8.68
C ASN A 698 2.24 2.79 -10.08
N ILE A 699 2.82 1.90 -10.90
CA ILE A 699 2.23 1.50 -12.18
C ILE A 699 0.89 0.80 -11.95
N ASN A 700 0.80 -0.12 -10.99
CA ASN A 700 -0.45 -0.81 -10.65
C ASN A 700 -1.53 0.18 -10.17
N LEU A 701 -1.17 1.13 -9.30
CA LEU A 701 -2.07 2.20 -8.83
C LEU A 701 -2.63 3.03 -10.00
N ALA A 702 -1.76 3.42 -10.94
CA ALA A 702 -2.18 4.12 -12.16
C ALA A 702 -3.09 3.26 -13.04
N ASP A 703 -2.76 1.98 -13.20
CA ASP A 703 -3.50 1.03 -14.02
C ASP A 703 -4.92 0.76 -13.48
N ASP A 704 -5.04 0.49 -12.17
CA ASP A 704 -6.32 0.30 -11.47
C ASP A 704 -7.22 1.52 -11.64
N TYR A 705 -6.65 2.73 -11.56
CA TYR A 705 -7.37 3.97 -11.77
C TYR A 705 -7.84 4.14 -13.22
N LEU A 706 -7.01 3.81 -14.21
CA LEU A 706 -7.41 3.82 -15.62
C LEU A 706 -8.52 2.80 -15.90
N VAL A 707 -8.46 1.61 -15.32
CA VAL A 707 -9.54 0.61 -15.40
C VAL A 707 -10.84 1.15 -14.80
N LEU A 708 -10.76 1.84 -13.65
CA LEU A 708 -11.92 2.48 -13.03
C LEU A 708 -12.53 3.56 -13.94
N LEU A 709 -11.69 4.39 -14.58
CA LEU A 709 -12.14 5.39 -15.56
C LEU A 709 -12.81 4.76 -16.78
N TYR A 710 -12.25 3.67 -17.34
CA TYR A 710 -12.89 2.97 -18.47
C TYR A 710 -14.24 2.36 -18.10
N LYS A 711 -14.38 1.80 -16.90
CA LYS A 711 -15.67 1.31 -16.39
C LYS A 711 -16.67 2.46 -16.26
N ALA A 712 -16.26 3.60 -15.73
CA ALA A 712 -17.11 4.78 -15.61
C ALA A 712 -17.54 5.34 -16.97
N ALA A 713 -16.62 5.42 -17.95
CA ALA A 713 -16.94 5.83 -19.32
C ALA A 713 -17.93 4.87 -20.00
N GLY A 714 -17.79 3.56 -19.76
CA GLY A 714 -18.75 2.55 -20.21
C GLY A 714 -20.14 2.73 -19.59
N ALA A 715 -20.21 3.01 -18.29
CA ALA A 715 -21.46 3.31 -17.60
C ALA A 715 -22.15 4.57 -18.14
N SER A 716 -21.40 5.66 -18.38
CA SER A 716 -21.92 6.89 -18.98
C SER A 716 -22.58 6.66 -20.35
N THR A 717 -22.09 5.69 -21.14
CA THR A 717 -22.72 5.33 -22.42
C THR A 717 -24.14 4.78 -22.22
N THR A 718 -24.33 3.97 -21.19
CA THR A 718 -25.65 3.41 -20.84
C THR A 718 -26.60 4.50 -20.33
N THR A 719 -26.10 5.38 -19.47
CA THR A 719 -26.87 6.55 -18.97
C THR A 719 -27.28 7.48 -20.10
N ASN A 720 -26.37 7.79 -21.02
CA ASN A 720 -26.63 8.63 -22.18
C ASN A 720 -27.71 8.02 -23.10
N ALA A 721 -27.69 6.70 -23.31
CA ALA A 721 -28.73 6.01 -24.07
C ALA A 721 -30.11 6.11 -23.39
N ALA A 722 -30.17 5.99 -22.06
CA ALA A 722 -31.40 6.15 -21.29
C ALA A 722 -31.95 7.60 -21.37
N LEU A 723 -31.06 8.60 -21.32
CA LEU A 723 -31.42 10.01 -21.48
C LEU A 723 -32.01 10.30 -22.87
N VAL A 724 -31.39 9.78 -23.94
CA VAL A 724 -31.93 9.91 -25.30
C VAL A 724 -33.28 9.19 -25.44
N ALA A 725 -33.45 8.03 -24.80
CA ALA A 725 -34.73 7.31 -24.78
C ALA A 725 -35.85 8.11 -24.08
N SER A 726 -35.51 8.92 -23.07
CA SER A 726 -36.49 9.80 -22.42
C SER A 726 -37.03 10.87 -23.36
N VAL A 727 -36.18 11.49 -24.19
CA VAL A 727 -36.60 12.44 -25.23
C VAL A 727 -37.43 11.73 -26.29
N LYS A 728 -36.99 10.52 -26.71
CA LYS A 728 -37.72 9.70 -27.67
C LYS A 728 -39.15 9.44 -27.23
N THR A 729 -39.37 9.18 -25.95
CA THR A 729 -40.71 8.93 -25.41
C THR A 729 -41.63 10.14 -25.63
N VAL A 730 -41.13 11.36 -25.43
CA VAL A 730 -41.90 12.59 -25.65
C VAL A 730 -42.10 12.87 -27.13
N THR A 731 -41.09 12.67 -27.97
CA THR A 731 -41.20 12.90 -29.42
C THR A 731 -42.14 11.88 -30.10
N ASP A 732 -42.14 10.62 -29.66
CA ASP A 732 -43.13 9.61 -30.06
C ASP A 732 -44.54 10.04 -29.61
N GLY A 733 -44.67 10.59 -28.40
CA GLY A 733 -45.92 11.15 -27.87
C GLY A 733 -46.48 12.28 -28.74
N ILE A 734 -45.65 13.25 -29.13
CA ILE A 734 -46.02 14.34 -30.05
C ILE A 734 -46.53 13.76 -31.38
N GLN A 735 -45.79 12.83 -31.97
CA GLN A 735 -46.20 12.18 -33.24
C GLN A 735 -47.55 11.48 -33.11
N SER A 736 -47.77 10.77 -32.00
CA SER A 736 -49.02 10.05 -31.75
C SER A 736 -50.20 11.01 -31.62
N VAL A 737 -50.05 12.08 -30.82
CA VAL A 737 -51.11 13.08 -30.58
C VAL A 737 -51.52 13.78 -31.89
N VAL A 738 -50.54 14.19 -32.70
CA VAL A 738 -50.78 14.83 -34.02
C VAL A 738 -51.49 13.88 -34.97
N LYS A 739 -51.02 12.63 -35.09
CA LYS A 739 -51.62 11.62 -35.98
C LYS A 739 -53.05 11.29 -35.56
N GLN A 740 -53.28 11.10 -34.26
CA GLN A 740 -54.59 10.74 -33.73
C GLN A 740 -55.63 11.83 -34.04
N HIS A 741 -55.36 13.09 -33.67
CA HIS A 741 -56.33 14.17 -33.88
C HIS A 741 -56.59 14.43 -35.36
N LEU A 742 -55.55 14.54 -36.18
CA LEU A 742 -55.74 14.90 -37.59
C LEU A 742 -56.36 13.76 -38.42
N ASN A 743 -56.11 12.49 -38.08
CA ASN A 743 -56.80 11.37 -38.73
C ASN A 743 -58.29 11.35 -38.34
N GLN A 744 -58.62 11.61 -37.08
CA GLN A 744 -60.01 11.74 -36.65
C GLN A 744 -60.74 12.81 -37.48
N TYR A 745 -60.15 13.99 -37.63
CA TYR A 745 -60.72 15.06 -38.45
C TYR A 745 -60.81 14.72 -39.95
N THR A 746 -59.87 13.91 -40.45
CA THR A 746 -59.94 13.38 -41.83
C THR A 746 -61.18 12.50 -42.03
N ASP A 747 -61.48 11.62 -41.07
CA ASP A 747 -62.63 10.71 -41.12
C ASP A 747 -63.96 11.47 -40.97
N GLU A 748 -64.01 12.43 -40.04
CA GLU A 748 -65.16 13.32 -39.85
C GLU A 748 -65.46 14.13 -41.11
N TYR A 749 -64.42 14.71 -41.73
CA TYR A 749 -64.56 15.46 -42.97
C TYR A 749 -64.99 14.57 -44.15
N GLY A 750 -64.45 13.35 -44.27
CA GLY A 750 -64.86 12.39 -45.30
C GLY A 750 -66.35 12.01 -45.19
N SER A 751 -66.84 11.88 -43.95
CA SER A 751 -68.26 11.64 -43.66
C SER A 751 -69.12 12.84 -44.04
N LEU A 752 -68.67 14.06 -43.74
CA LEU A 752 -69.34 15.30 -44.13
C LEU A 752 -69.44 15.42 -45.66
N LYS A 753 -68.34 15.20 -46.38
CA LYS A 753 -68.30 15.29 -47.85
C LYS A 753 -69.23 14.28 -48.51
N THR A 754 -69.30 13.06 -47.96
CA THR A 754 -70.23 12.03 -48.45
C THR A 754 -71.69 12.46 -48.27
N GLN A 755 -72.04 13.03 -47.13
CA GLN A 755 -73.38 13.56 -46.87
C GLN A 755 -73.72 14.75 -47.78
N ALA A 756 -72.78 15.66 -48.01
CA ALA A 756 -72.95 16.77 -48.94
C ALA A 756 -73.19 16.28 -50.39
N GLY A 757 -72.51 15.21 -50.81
CA GLY A 757 -72.71 14.59 -52.13
C GLY A 757 -74.06 13.88 -52.32
N ALA A 758 -74.79 13.61 -51.23
CA ALA A 758 -76.12 12.98 -51.27
C ALA A 758 -77.28 13.99 -51.44
N LEU A 759 -76.99 15.29 -51.37
CA LEU A 759 -77.96 16.37 -51.60
C LEU A 759 -78.41 16.39 -53.07
N THR A 760 -79.68 16.73 -53.33
CA THR A 760 -80.32 16.41 -54.62
C THR A 760 -80.65 17.61 -55.50
N ALA A 761 -80.85 18.79 -54.93
CA ALA A 761 -81.16 20.02 -55.67
C ALA A 761 -79.89 20.77 -56.11
N ILE A 762 -78.87 20.83 -55.24
CA ILE A 762 -77.59 21.52 -55.50
C ILE A 762 -76.87 21.06 -56.78
N PRO A 763 -76.84 19.76 -57.16
CA PRO A 763 -76.18 19.31 -58.39
C PRO A 763 -76.74 19.91 -59.69
N THR A 764 -77.93 20.51 -59.65
CA THR A 764 -78.57 21.15 -60.83
C THR A 764 -78.12 22.60 -61.05
N THR A 765 -77.27 23.14 -60.18
CA THR A 765 -76.76 24.52 -60.25
C THR A 765 -75.55 24.63 -61.18
N PRO A 766 -75.34 25.77 -61.87
CA PRO A 766 -74.17 25.97 -62.72
C PRO A 766 -72.85 26.06 -61.94
N ASP A 767 -72.90 26.41 -60.64
CA ASP A 767 -71.72 26.60 -59.79
C ASP A 767 -71.34 25.36 -58.94
N ILE A 768 -72.00 24.21 -59.15
CA ILE A 768 -71.69 22.95 -58.45
C ILE A 768 -70.21 22.55 -58.56
N SER A 769 -69.58 22.80 -59.70
CA SER A 769 -68.16 22.49 -59.92
C SER A 769 -67.25 23.30 -59.00
N LYS A 770 -67.62 24.55 -58.67
CA LYS A 770 -66.89 25.37 -57.70
C LYS A 770 -67.05 24.85 -56.28
N MET A 771 -68.25 24.41 -55.92
CA MET A 771 -68.49 23.81 -54.60
C MET A 771 -67.71 22.50 -54.44
N ASN A 772 -67.74 21.62 -55.45
CA ASN A 772 -66.95 20.39 -55.43
C ASN A 772 -65.45 20.69 -55.36
N ALA A 773 -64.96 21.69 -56.10
CA ALA A 773 -63.57 22.13 -56.00
C ALA A 773 -63.19 22.63 -54.59
N ALA A 774 -64.08 23.37 -53.91
CA ALA A 774 -63.86 23.79 -52.54
C ALA A 774 -63.77 22.59 -51.57
N LEU A 775 -64.68 21.62 -51.67
CA LEU A 775 -64.67 20.40 -50.86
C LEU A 775 -63.46 19.49 -51.17
N ASP A 776 -63.07 19.41 -52.43
CA ASP A 776 -61.88 18.69 -52.87
C ASP A 776 -60.60 19.33 -52.34
N SER A 777 -60.57 20.66 -52.15
CA SER A 777 -59.43 21.38 -51.58
C SER A 777 -59.13 20.94 -50.14
N PHE A 778 -60.13 20.89 -49.26
CA PHE A 778 -59.95 20.31 -47.91
C PHE A 778 -59.49 18.85 -47.96
N SER A 779 -60.08 18.04 -48.86
CA SER A 779 -59.68 16.64 -49.05
C SER A 779 -58.21 16.52 -49.46
N ALA A 780 -57.75 17.41 -50.34
CA ALA A 780 -56.37 17.47 -50.77
C ALA A 780 -55.43 17.82 -49.61
N THR A 781 -55.80 18.80 -48.76
CA THR A 781 -55.05 19.13 -47.55
C THR A 781 -54.89 17.93 -46.63
N PHE A 782 -55.99 17.22 -46.29
CA PHE A 782 -55.92 16.00 -45.49
C PHE A 782 -55.10 14.89 -46.17
N GLY A 783 -55.18 14.76 -47.51
CA GLY A 783 -54.37 13.82 -48.29
C GLY A 783 -52.86 14.06 -48.20
N THR A 784 -52.42 15.30 -47.91
CA THR A 784 -50.99 15.60 -47.70
C THR A 784 -50.46 15.08 -46.35
N LEU A 785 -51.33 14.72 -45.40
CA LEU A 785 -50.91 14.29 -44.07
C LEU A 785 -50.08 13.02 -44.13
N GLN A 786 -50.59 11.95 -44.75
CA GLN A 786 -49.88 10.67 -44.84
C GLN A 786 -48.66 10.73 -45.77
N SER A 787 -48.76 11.42 -46.89
CA SER A 787 -47.75 11.40 -47.96
C SER A 787 -46.58 12.35 -47.71
N THR A 788 -46.81 13.45 -47.00
CA THR A 788 -45.82 14.52 -46.84
C THR A 788 -45.59 14.89 -45.38
N ARG A 789 -46.66 15.21 -44.64
CA ARG A 789 -46.52 15.85 -43.31
C ARG A 789 -46.09 14.88 -42.21
N TYR A 790 -46.67 13.68 -42.12
CA TYR A 790 -46.26 12.68 -41.14
C TYR A 790 -44.84 12.15 -41.34
N PRO A 791 -44.38 11.85 -42.59
CA PRO A 791 -42.97 11.51 -42.83
C PRO A 791 -42.02 12.64 -42.42
N ALA A 792 -42.31 13.88 -42.80
CA ALA A 792 -41.49 15.04 -42.45
C ALA A 792 -41.38 15.21 -40.92
N LEU A 793 -42.50 15.10 -40.20
CA LEU A 793 -42.52 15.13 -38.74
C LEU A 793 -41.65 14.04 -38.12
N ALA A 794 -41.73 12.80 -38.62
CA ALA A 794 -40.91 11.69 -38.11
C ALA A 794 -39.41 11.95 -38.34
N THR A 795 -39.04 12.47 -39.52
CA THR A 795 -37.66 12.87 -39.84
C THR A 795 -37.17 13.98 -38.90
N GLN A 796 -37.97 15.01 -38.63
CA GLN A 796 -37.61 16.10 -37.71
C GLN A 796 -37.33 15.59 -36.29
N MET A 797 -38.19 14.71 -35.79
CA MET A 797 -38.02 14.10 -34.46
C MET A 797 -36.77 13.22 -34.40
N GLN A 798 -36.45 12.49 -35.47
CA GLN A 798 -35.22 11.69 -35.53
C GLN A 798 -33.98 12.57 -35.57
N THR A 799 -33.98 13.65 -36.35
CA THR A 799 -32.87 14.62 -36.41
C THR A 799 -32.56 15.23 -35.04
N LEU A 800 -33.59 15.52 -34.23
CA LEU A 800 -33.40 15.98 -32.84
C LEU A 800 -32.66 14.94 -32.00
N LEU A 801 -33.09 13.67 -32.05
CA LEU A 801 -32.47 12.57 -31.31
C LEU A 801 -31.02 12.33 -31.76
N ASP A 802 -30.77 12.35 -33.06
CA ASP A 802 -29.43 12.17 -33.62
C ASP A 802 -28.50 13.32 -33.20
N THR A 803 -29.01 14.56 -33.19
CA THR A 803 -28.27 15.74 -32.73
C THR A 803 -27.89 15.62 -31.25
N MET A 804 -28.84 15.21 -30.40
CA MET A 804 -28.58 15.00 -28.97
C MET A 804 -27.61 13.85 -28.73
N SER A 805 -27.71 12.75 -29.49
CA SER A 805 -26.79 11.62 -29.39
C SER A 805 -25.37 12.00 -29.84
N ALA A 806 -25.24 12.74 -30.94
CA ALA A 806 -23.95 13.16 -31.49
C ALA A 806 -23.20 14.12 -30.53
N ALA A 807 -23.95 14.98 -29.82
CA ALA A 807 -23.39 15.90 -28.84
C ALA A 807 -22.79 15.21 -27.60
N LEU A 808 -23.18 13.96 -27.33
CA LEU A 808 -22.71 13.15 -26.20
C LEU A 808 -21.54 12.22 -26.54
N SER A 809 -21.31 11.96 -27.83
CA SER A 809 -20.21 11.10 -28.29
C SER A 809 -18.85 11.81 -28.14
N ALA A 810 -18.29 11.79 -26.94
CA ALA A 810 -16.85 11.86 -26.72
C ALA A 810 -16.26 10.44 -26.90
N GLY A 811 -15.14 10.33 -27.61
CA GLY A 811 -14.57 9.08 -28.12
C GLY A 811 -14.50 7.94 -27.10
N SER A 812 -15.29 6.89 -27.33
CA SER A 812 -15.44 5.73 -26.44
C SER A 812 -14.48 4.57 -26.73
N THR A 813 -13.41 4.80 -27.49
CA THR A 813 -12.43 3.74 -27.77
C THR A 813 -11.52 3.54 -26.55
N PRO A 814 -11.40 2.32 -26.00
CA PRO A 814 -10.38 2.01 -24.99
C PRO A 814 -8.99 2.46 -25.49
N GLY A 815 -8.26 3.22 -24.66
CA GLY A 815 -6.98 3.85 -25.03
C GLY A 815 -7.06 5.28 -25.59
N GLN A 816 -8.24 5.92 -25.63
CA GLN A 816 -8.43 7.29 -26.14
C GLN A 816 -8.91 8.33 -25.11
N ILE A 817 -9.08 7.95 -23.84
CA ILE A 817 -9.27 8.95 -22.79
C ILE A 817 -7.89 9.54 -22.50
N SER A 818 -7.53 10.61 -23.20
CA SER A 818 -6.30 11.37 -22.95
C SER A 818 -6.66 12.84 -22.73
N SER A 819 -6.40 13.34 -21.53
CA SER A 819 -6.39 14.77 -21.22
C SER A 819 -5.07 15.12 -20.54
N SER A 820 -4.63 16.37 -20.67
CA SER A 820 -3.48 16.92 -19.94
C SER A 820 -3.57 16.67 -18.44
N LEU A 821 -4.77 16.81 -17.88
CA LEU A 821 -5.04 16.56 -16.47
C LEU A 821 -4.88 15.09 -16.08
N LEU A 822 -5.42 14.16 -16.88
CA LEU A 822 -5.25 12.72 -16.62
C LEU A 822 -3.77 12.33 -16.73
N ASP A 823 -3.10 12.79 -17.78
CA ASP A 823 -1.66 12.57 -17.97
C ASP A 823 -0.85 13.13 -16.81
N SER A 824 -1.22 14.31 -16.29
CA SER A 824 -0.63 14.90 -15.10
C SER A 824 -0.91 14.06 -13.85
N LEU A 825 -2.09 13.50 -13.66
CA LEU A 825 -2.31 12.64 -12.49
C LEU A 825 -1.50 11.33 -12.58
N ILE A 826 -1.51 10.67 -13.74
CA ILE A 826 -0.79 9.41 -13.97
C ILE A 826 0.71 9.61 -13.85
N LEU A 827 1.27 10.66 -14.49
CA LEU A 827 2.70 10.95 -14.40
C LEU A 827 3.13 11.18 -12.94
N THR A 828 2.31 11.84 -12.11
CA THR A 828 2.64 12.12 -10.69
C THR A 828 2.87 10.85 -9.87
N VAL A 829 2.12 9.77 -10.14
CA VAL A 829 2.32 8.51 -9.41
C VAL A 829 3.49 7.71 -10.00
N ILE A 830 3.58 7.59 -11.33
CA ILE A 830 4.59 6.74 -11.97
C ILE A 830 6.00 7.36 -12.02
N GLU A 831 6.14 8.67 -11.80
CA GLU A 831 7.47 9.30 -11.68
C GLU A 831 8.21 8.89 -10.40
N ASN A 832 7.52 8.20 -9.46
CA ASN A 832 8.07 7.71 -8.18
C ASN A 832 8.79 8.81 -7.36
N GLY A 833 8.24 10.03 -7.44
CA GLY A 833 8.75 11.21 -6.75
C GLY A 833 8.46 11.23 -5.25
N LYS A 834 8.89 12.33 -4.60
CA LYS A 834 8.85 12.53 -3.13
C LYS A 834 7.50 12.22 -2.48
N PHE A 835 6.42 12.62 -3.14
CA PHE A 835 5.04 12.58 -2.64
C PHE A 835 4.08 11.89 -3.63
N ALA A 836 4.61 11.08 -4.55
CA ALA A 836 3.89 10.52 -5.69
C ALA A 836 2.51 9.94 -5.34
N GLN A 837 2.47 8.94 -4.44
CA GLN A 837 1.24 8.29 -4.03
C GLN A 837 0.31 9.21 -3.20
N PHE A 838 0.87 10.10 -2.37
CA PHE A 838 0.08 11.05 -1.59
C PHE A 838 -0.69 12.01 -2.51
N CYS A 839 0.02 12.67 -3.43
CA CYS A 839 -0.59 13.61 -4.37
C CYS A 839 -1.53 12.93 -5.36
N PHE A 840 -1.21 11.71 -5.78
CA PHE A 840 -2.15 10.91 -6.56
C PHE A 840 -3.46 10.68 -5.79
N ASN A 841 -3.41 10.26 -4.52
CA ASN A 841 -4.61 10.06 -3.70
C ASN A 841 -5.34 11.37 -3.34
N LYS A 842 -4.62 12.50 -3.29
CA LYS A 842 -5.19 13.84 -3.13
C LYS A 842 -6.09 14.24 -4.29
N TYR A 843 -5.66 14.00 -5.52
CA TYR A 843 -6.36 14.50 -6.70
C TYR A 843 -7.12 13.43 -7.51
N LEU A 844 -6.91 12.12 -7.28
CA LEU A 844 -7.57 11.08 -8.09
C LEU A 844 -9.09 11.18 -8.06
N GLY A 845 -9.68 11.53 -6.91
CA GLY A 845 -11.13 11.66 -6.78
C GLY A 845 -11.65 12.88 -7.54
N LEU A 846 -10.90 13.99 -7.50
CA LEU A 846 -11.25 15.23 -8.18
C LEU A 846 -11.14 15.07 -9.70
N VAL A 847 -10.07 14.46 -10.19
CA VAL A 847 -9.90 14.16 -11.62
C VAL A 847 -10.95 13.15 -12.08
N PHE A 848 -11.26 12.13 -11.28
CA PHE A 848 -12.33 11.18 -11.59
C PHE A 848 -13.69 11.88 -11.68
N GLY A 849 -14.02 12.72 -10.69
CA GLY A 849 -15.24 13.53 -10.68
C GLY A 849 -15.31 14.45 -11.89
N PHE A 850 -14.21 15.14 -12.21
CA PHE A 850 -14.10 16.00 -13.38
C PHE A 850 -14.41 15.24 -14.68
N LEU A 851 -13.73 14.11 -14.93
CA LEU A 851 -13.89 13.31 -16.16
C LEU A 851 -15.29 12.67 -16.28
N THR A 852 -15.96 12.39 -15.15
CA THR A 852 -17.30 11.76 -15.13
C THR A 852 -18.46 12.77 -15.09
N SER A 853 -18.22 13.99 -14.61
CA SER A 853 -19.24 15.03 -14.38
C SER A 853 -20.00 15.49 -15.62
N LEU A 854 -19.42 15.32 -16.81
CA LEU A 854 -20.06 15.65 -18.09
C LEU A 854 -21.38 14.87 -18.28
N SER A 855 -21.41 13.58 -17.93
CA SER A 855 -22.61 12.76 -18.06
C SER A 855 -23.70 13.18 -17.09
N ASP A 856 -23.34 13.47 -15.83
CA ASP A 856 -24.28 13.93 -14.81
C ASP A 856 -24.88 15.30 -15.14
N SER A 857 -24.03 16.17 -15.71
CA SER A 857 -24.41 17.51 -16.15
C SER A 857 -25.26 17.49 -17.41
N ALA A 858 -25.00 16.58 -18.36
CA ALA A 858 -25.82 16.41 -19.55
C ALA A 858 -27.29 16.10 -19.22
N GLY A 859 -27.52 15.32 -18.15
CA GLY A 859 -28.87 15.03 -17.65
C GLY A 859 -29.70 16.29 -17.37
N LEU A 860 -29.09 17.39 -16.93
CA LEU A 860 -29.78 18.67 -16.73
C LEU A 860 -30.28 19.28 -18.05
N CYS A 861 -29.48 19.16 -19.10
CA CYS A 861 -29.85 19.66 -20.42
C CYS A 861 -31.03 18.85 -20.97
N PHE A 862 -31.02 17.52 -20.81
CA PHE A 862 -32.16 16.66 -21.14
C PHE A 862 -33.42 17.00 -20.36
N ASP A 863 -33.32 17.15 -19.04
CA ASP A 863 -34.46 17.48 -18.17
C ASP A 863 -35.16 18.79 -18.55
N LYS A 864 -34.42 19.76 -19.09
CA LYS A 864 -34.97 21.03 -19.57
C LYS A 864 -35.71 20.85 -20.89
N GLU A 865 -35.13 20.11 -21.82
CA GLU A 865 -35.72 19.91 -23.16
C GLU A 865 -36.92 18.96 -23.13
N VAL A 866 -36.86 17.88 -22.35
CA VAL A 866 -38.00 16.95 -22.14
C VAL A 866 -39.25 17.72 -21.72
N ARG A 867 -39.13 18.65 -20.76
CA ARG A 867 -40.28 19.44 -20.29
C ARG A 867 -40.82 20.42 -21.32
N ARG A 868 -39.94 21.05 -22.11
CA ARG A 868 -40.36 21.95 -23.19
C ARG A 868 -41.13 21.20 -24.27
N LEU A 869 -40.64 20.01 -24.63
CA LEU A 869 -41.30 19.13 -25.59
C LEU A 869 -42.62 18.57 -25.05
N GLN A 870 -42.72 18.26 -23.75
CA GLN A 870 -43.99 17.89 -23.11
C GLN A 870 -45.01 19.04 -23.17
N PHE A 871 -44.57 20.27 -22.90
CA PHE A 871 -45.44 21.44 -23.03
C PHE A 871 -45.96 21.63 -24.47
N LEU A 872 -45.10 21.39 -25.47
CA LEU A 872 -45.53 21.35 -26.88
C LEU A 872 -46.57 20.24 -27.11
N GLN A 873 -46.29 19.02 -26.63
CA GLN A 873 -47.19 17.87 -26.73
C GLN A 873 -48.59 18.20 -26.18
N ASP A 874 -48.64 18.83 -25.01
CA ASP A 874 -49.89 19.20 -24.33
C ASP A 874 -50.63 20.37 -25.01
N SER A 875 -49.91 21.21 -25.76
CA SER A 875 -50.47 22.38 -26.45
C SER A 875 -51.05 22.05 -27.83
N ILE A 876 -50.58 20.99 -28.49
CA ILE A 876 -51.01 20.58 -29.83
C ILE A 876 -52.52 20.30 -29.92
N PRO A 877 -53.18 19.58 -28.98
CA PRO A 877 -54.62 19.34 -29.03
C PRO A 877 -55.43 20.64 -29.10
N ASN A 878 -55.07 21.66 -28.31
CA ASN A 878 -55.76 22.96 -28.32
C ASN A 878 -55.74 23.63 -29.69
N PHE A 879 -54.65 23.44 -30.45
CA PHE A 879 -54.54 23.94 -31.83
C PHE A 879 -55.39 23.10 -32.79
N GLY A 880 -55.42 21.78 -32.57
CA GLY A 880 -56.23 20.84 -33.33
C GLY A 880 -57.73 21.11 -33.20
N ASP A 881 -58.21 21.43 -32.00
CA ASP A 881 -59.63 21.70 -31.70
C ASP A 881 -60.17 22.95 -32.44
N MET A 882 -59.29 23.80 -32.96
CA MET A 882 -59.69 24.96 -33.77
C MET A 882 -59.94 24.62 -35.26
N LEU A 883 -59.53 23.44 -35.72
CA LEU A 883 -59.57 23.04 -37.13
C LEU A 883 -61.00 22.71 -37.62
N PRO A 884 -61.85 21.99 -36.87
CA PRO A 884 -63.19 21.63 -37.34
C PRO A 884 -64.10 22.83 -37.65
N PHE A 885 -63.92 23.96 -36.95
CA PHE A 885 -64.69 25.19 -37.19
C PHE A 885 -64.63 25.69 -38.64
N ASP A 886 -63.60 25.31 -39.41
CA ASP A 886 -63.46 25.71 -40.81
C ASP A 886 -64.35 24.91 -41.78
N TYR A 887 -64.95 23.79 -41.36
CA TYR A 887 -65.78 22.96 -42.23
C TYR A 887 -67.04 22.38 -41.56
N GLU A 888 -67.17 22.44 -40.23
CA GLU A 888 -68.26 21.76 -39.52
C GLU A 888 -69.66 22.27 -39.89
N LEU A 889 -69.78 23.54 -40.29
CA LEU A 889 -71.05 24.14 -40.71
C LEU A 889 -71.39 23.88 -42.18
N THR A 890 -70.46 23.34 -42.98
CA THR A 890 -70.64 23.21 -44.43
C THR A 890 -71.88 22.40 -44.79
N LEU A 891 -72.13 21.28 -44.12
CA LEU A 891 -73.29 20.44 -44.41
C LEU A 891 -74.60 21.13 -44.04
N VAL A 892 -74.63 21.85 -42.92
CA VAL A 892 -75.81 22.58 -42.44
C VAL A 892 -76.18 23.66 -43.47
N GLU A 893 -75.20 24.44 -43.91
CA GLU A 893 -75.42 25.54 -44.86
C GLU A 893 -75.78 25.02 -46.26
N LEU A 894 -75.16 23.93 -46.72
CA LEU A 894 -75.55 23.28 -47.97
C LEU A 894 -76.97 22.73 -47.90
N THR A 895 -77.38 22.12 -46.78
CA THR A 895 -78.75 21.62 -46.59
C THR A 895 -79.78 22.74 -46.69
N ILE A 896 -79.46 23.94 -46.19
CA ILE A 896 -80.32 25.13 -46.35
C ILE A 896 -80.46 25.50 -47.83
N CYS A 897 -79.36 25.51 -48.61
CA CYS A 897 -79.46 25.75 -50.05
C CYS A 897 -80.29 24.68 -50.76
N ASP A 898 -80.13 23.39 -50.42
CA ASP A 898 -80.84 22.27 -51.05
C ASP A 898 -82.37 22.36 -50.91
N GLN A 899 -82.85 23.06 -49.88
CA GLN A 899 -84.28 23.29 -49.63
C GLN A 899 -84.88 24.45 -50.46
N ILE A 900 -84.08 25.23 -51.18
CA ILE A 900 -84.55 26.38 -51.97
C ILE A 900 -85.19 25.89 -53.28
N THR A 901 -86.50 26.06 -53.40
CA THR A 901 -87.27 25.65 -54.59
C THR A 901 -87.13 26.61 -55.78
N THR A 902 -86.71 27.85 -55.54
CA THR A 902 -86.56 28.88 -56.59
C THR A 902 -85.18 28.81 -57.21
N LYS A 903 -85.07 28.38 -58.48
CA LYS A 903 -83.79 28.12 -59.16
C LYS A 903 -82.78 29.28 -59.10
N ALA A 904 -83.23 30.52 -59.36
CA ALA A 904 -82.35 31.69 -59.31
C ALA A 904 -81.77 31.94 -57.89
N LYS A 905 -82.52 31.62 -56.84
CA LYS A 905 -82.09 31.77 -55.44
C LYS A 905 -81.23 30.60 -54.98
N LEU A 906 -81.48 29.39 -55.48
CA LEU A 906 -80.60 28.24 -55.29
C LEU A 906 -79.22 28.49 -55.92
N ASP A 907 -79.19 29.00 -57.15
CA ASP A 907 -77.94 29.33 -57.85
C ASP A 907 -77.14 30.42 -57.11
N GLU A 908 -77.81 31.47 -56.63
CA GLU A 908 -77.20 32.51 -55.80
C GLU A 908 -76.66 31.94 -54.48
N CYS A 909 -77.40 31.05 -53.82
CA CYS A 909 -77.00 30.39 -52.57
C CYS A 909 -75.71 29.57 -52.75
N VAL A 910 -75.67 28.70 -53.76
CA VAL A 910 -74.50 27.86 -54.06
C VAL A 910 -73.29 28.69 -54.49
N LEU A 911 -73.49 29.77 -55.26
CA LEU A 911 -72.40 30.68 -55.65
C LEU A 911 -71.75 31.36 -54.43
N VAL A 912 -72.55 31.84 -53.47
CA VAL A 912 -72.04 32.49 -52.26
C VAL A 912 -71.31 31.49 -51.37
N ILE A 913 -71.91 30.33 -51.10
CA ILE A 913 -71.33 29.28 -50.26
C ILE A 913 -70.03 28.73 -50.87
N SER A 914 -70.02 28.44 -52.16
CA SER A 914 -68.82 27.91 -52.83
C SER A 914 -67.66 28.92 -52.83
N GLY A 915 -67.95 30.22 -52.95
CA GLY A 915 -66.94 31.27 -52.79
C GLY A 915 -66.37 31.34 -51.36
N PHE A 916 -67.24 31.27 -50.34
CA PHE A 916 -66.85 31.31 -48.94
C PHE A 916 -65.98 30.09 -48.55
N TYR A 917 -66.44 28.86 -48.85
CA TYR A 917 -65.67 27.66 -48.53
C TYR A 917 -64.43 27.47 -49.41
N GLY A 918 -64.40 28.06 -50.61
CA GLY A 918 -63.18 28.11 -51.42
C GLY A 918 -62.06 28.88 -50.71
N GLU A 919 -62.39 30.03 -50.11
CA GLU A 919 -61.42 30.81 -49.33
C GLU A 919 -61.08 30.13 -48.00
N LEU A 920 -62.09 29.57 -47.32
CA LEU A 920 -61.89 28.90 -46.03
C LEU A 920 -61.01 27.65 -46.16
N ALA A 921 -61.12 26.90 -47.26
CA ALA A 921 -60.23 25.77 -47.58
C ALA A 921 -58.75 26.20 -47.73
N ASN A 922 -58.51 27.38 -48.32
CA ASN A 922 -57.15 27.93 -48.42
C ASN A 922 -56.59 28.25 -47.03
N GLN A 923 -57.41 28.88 -46.17
CA GLN A 923 -57.02 29.20 -44.79
C GLN A 923 -56.79 27.92 -43.96
N PHE A 924 -57.64 26.90 -44.13
CA PHE A 924 -57.47 25.60 -43.47
C PHE A 924 -56.14 24.94 -43.84
N SER A 925 -55.77 24.96 -45.13
CA SER A 925 -54.47 24.44 -45.58
C SER A 925 -53.29 25.17 -44.93
N LEU A 926 -53.40 26.49 -44.76
CA LEU A 926 -52.38 27.29 -44.06
C LEU A 926 -52.32 26.97 -42.55
N LYS A 927 -53.46 26.74 -41.88
CA LYS A 927 -53.49 26.34 -40.47
C LYS A 927 -52.83 24.99 -40.23
N ILE A 928 -53.12 24.00 -41.10
CA ILE A 928 -52.45 22.68 -41.04
C ILE A 928 -50.94 22.86 -41.27
N GLN A 929 -50.53 23.64 -42.27
CA GLN A 929 -49.12 23.91 -42.51
C GLN A 929 -48.44 24.56 -41.29
N TYR A 930 -49.08 25.57 -40.69
CA TYR A 930 -48.57 26.28 -39.53
C TYR A 930 -48.36 25.35 -38.31
N LEU A 931 -49.26 24.40 -38.07
CA LEU A 931 -49.09 23.41 -37.01
C LEU A 931 -47.79 22.60 -37.16
N PHE A 932 -47.48 22.14 -38.37
CA PHE A 932 -46.24 21.38 -38.63
C PHE A 932 -45.00 22.29 -38.57
N GLU A 933 -45.09 23.53 -39.07
CA GLU A 933 -44.00 24.51 -38.97
C GLU A 933 -43.69 24.89 -37.51
N LEU A 934 -44.71 24.97 -36.64
CA LEU A 934 -44.54 25.20 -35.21
C LEU A 934 -43.76 24.06 -34.55
N ILE A 935 -44.11 22.81 -34.86
CA ILE A 935 -43.41 21.63 -34.32
C ILE A 935 -41.97 21.58 -34.81
N GLU A 936 -41.74 21.87 -36.10
CA GLU A 936 -40.40 21.98 -36.68
C GLU A 936 -39.56 23.05 -35.98
N ALA A 937 -40.12 24.26 -35.82
CA ALA A 937 -39.42 25.36 -35.19
C ALA A 937 -39.04 25.03 -33.73
N GLU A 938 -39.94 24.41 -32.96
CA GLU A 938 -39.68 24.07 -31.56
C GLU A 938 -38.67 22.92 -31.42
N THR A 939 -38.69 21.92 -32.32
CA THR A 939 -37.68 20.85 -32.32
C THR A 939 -36.29 21.35 -32.70
N VAL A 940 -36.18 22.24 -33.69
CA VAL A 940 -34.91 22.92 -34.03
C VAL A 940 -34.44 23.80 -32.88
N ALA A 941 -35.33 24.57 -32.26
CA ALA A 941 -34.99 25.37 -31.10
C ALA A 941 -34.54 24.50 -29.92
N SER A 942 -35.15 23.33 -29.72
CA SER A 942 -34.75 22.38 -28.68
C SER A 942 -33.34 21.83 -28.91
N ALA A 943 -33.03 21.42 -30.15
CA ALA A 943 -31.69 20.98 -30.53
C ALA A 943 -30.62 22.08 -30.24
N ASN A 944 -30.88 23.31 -30.68
CA ASN A 944 -29.96 24.43 -30.46
C ASN A 944 -29.77 24.77 -28.97
N ARG A 945 -30.87 24.79 -28.20
CA ARG A 945 -30.81 25.06 -26.74
C ARG A 945 -30.08 23.95 -26.00
N PHE A 946 -30.23 22.70 -26.43
CA PHE A 946 -29.48 21.56 -25.90
C PHE A 946 -27.97 21.69 -26.18
N LEU A 947 -27.59 21.99 -27.43
CA LEU A 947 -26.17 22.16 -27.79
C LEU A 947 -25.52 23.30 -27.01
N ILE A 948 -26.19 24.44 -26.89
CA ILE A 948 -25.70 25.57 -26.09
C ILE A 948 -25.54 25.17 -24.62
N CYS A 949 -26.51 24.43 -24.07
CA CYS A 949 -26.42 23.92 -22.69
C CYS A 949 -25.19 23.01 -22.51
N MET A 950 -24.95 22.09 -23.43
CA MET A 950 -23.79 21.20 -23.40
C MET A 950 -22.46 21.95 -23.51
N GLU A 951 -22.36 22.94 -24.40
CA GLU A 951 -21.13 23.74 -24.55
C GLU A 951 -20.86 24.63 -23.34
N LEU A 952 -21.88 25.23 -22.73
CA LEU A 952 -21.71 25.99 -21.48
C LEU A 952 -21.22 25.08 -20.34
N MET A 953 -21.77 23.87 -20.22
CA MET A 953 -21.27 22.90 -19.24
C MET A 953 -19.79 22.54 -19.48
N LYS A 954 -19.40 22.33 -20.75
CA LYS A 954 -18.00 22.06 -21.11
C LYS A 954 -17.08 23.23 -20.78
N ILE A 955 -17.50 24.46 -21.01
CA ILE A 955 -16.70 25.67 -20.70
C ILE A 955 -16.50 25.79 -19.19
N ASP A 956 -17.57 25.67 -18.40
CA ASP A 956 -17.50 25.73 -16.93
C ASP A 956 -16.57 24.65 -16.34
N LEU A 957 -16.50 23.48 -16.99
CA LEU A 957 -15.59 22.40 -16.64
C LEU A 957 -14.16 22.67 -17.13
N VAL A 958 -13.95 22.79 -18.44
CA VAL A 958 -12.63 22.72 -19.09
C VAL A 958 -11.78 23.97 -18.86
N GLU A 959 -12.34 25.18 -18.91
CA GLU A 959 -11.53 26.41 -18.98
C GLU A 959 -11.06 26.91 -17.62
N TYR A 960 -11.81 26.60 -16.54
CA TYR A 960 -11.49 27.07 -15.18
C TYR A 960 -10.81 26.02 -14.29
N SER A 961 -10.99 24.72 -14.56
CA SER A 961 -10.53 23.67 -13.64
C SER A 961 -9.43 22.76 -14.17
N ASP A 962 -9.28 22.55 -15.48
CA ASP A 962 -8.25 21.62 -16.02
C ASP A 962 -6.82 22.12 -15.79
N THR A 963 -6.54 23.37 -16.14
CA THR A 963 -5.21 24.00 -15.99
C THR A 963 -4.85 24.20 -14.53
N MET A 964 -5.77 24.76 -13.74
CA MET A 964 -5.61 24.97 -12.30
C MET A 964 -5.32 23.64 -11.58
N LEU A 965 -6.14 22.61 -11.82
CA LEU A 965 -5.96 21.30 -11.17
C LEU A 965 -4.69 20.59 -11.67
N THR A 966 -4.31 20.77 -12.93
CA THR A 966 -3.03 20.27 -13.45
C THR A 966 -1.86 20.91 -12.72
N ASP A 967 -1.90 22.23 -12.50
CA ASP A 967 -0.87 22.97 -11.77
C ASP A 967 -0.83 22.57 -10.30
N GLU A 968 -1.99 22.45 -9.63
CA GLU A 968 -2.12 21.97 -8.24
C GLU A 968 -1.51 20.58 -8.07
N ILE A 969 -1.81 19.64 -8.97
CA ILE A 969 -1.23 18.29 -8.97
C ILE A 969 0.30 18.35 -9.04
N ARG A 970 0.83 19.22 -9.91
CA ARG A 970 2.28 19.36 -10.12
C ARG A 970 2.98 20.06 -8.97
N GLN A 971 2.32 21.06 -8.37
CA GLN A 971 2.80 21.73 -7.16
C GLN A 971 2.81 20.76 -5.97
N CYS A 972 1.78 19.93 -5.81
CA CYS A 972 1.78 18.87 -4.82
C CYS A 972 2.91 17.86 -5.08
N ALA A 973 3.12 17.41 -6.32
CA ALA A 973 4.20 16.47 -6.63
C ALA A 973 5.59 17.01 -6.18
N ALA A 974 5.79 18.33 -6.25
CA ALA A 974 7.00 19.00 -5.80
C ALA A 974 7.05 19.29 -4.28
N GLY A 975 5.95 19.80 -3.70
CA GLY A 975 5.88 20.38 -2.35
C GLY A 975 5.15 19.55 -1.30
N GLY A 976 4.37 18.55 -1.72
CA GLY A 976 3.63 17.64 -0.86
C GLY A 976 2.47 18.32 -0.13
N PRO A 977 2.21 17.98 1.15
CA PRO A 977 1.05 18.46 1.90
C PRO A 977 1.10 19.96 2.24
N THR A 978 2.24 20.62 2.07
CA THR A 978 2.38 22.07 2.29
C THR A 978 2.35 22.88 0.99
N ALA A 979 2.06 22.24 -0.15
CA ALA A 979 1.83 22.98 -1.38
C ALA A 979 0.55 23.80 -1.25
N ASP A 980 0.58 25.06 -1.69
CA ASP A 980 -0.61 25.91 -1.72
C ASP A 980 -1.62 25.31 -2.73
N ASP A 981 -2.85 25.10 -2.28
CA ASP A 981 -4.00 24.80 -3.16
C ASP A 981 -4.60 26.10 -3.73
#